data_AF-A0A917VGG9-F1
#
_entry.id   AF-A0A917VGG9-F1
#
_cell.length_a   1.000
_cell.length_b   1.000
_cell.length_c   1.000
_cell.angle_alpha   90.00
_cell.angle_beta   90.00
_cell.angle_gamma   90.00
#
_symmetry.space_group_name_H-M   'P 1'
#
loop_
_entity.id
_entity.type
_entity.pdbx_description
1 polymer ?
#
loop_
_entity_poly.entity_id
_entity_poly.type
_entity_poly.pdbx_seq_one_letter_code
_entity_poly.pdbx_strand_id
1 'polypeptide(L)'
;MPAGMTVARAINAALRDAMAEDERVVVFGEDVGPLGGVFRVTDGLAAAFGDDRCFDTPLAESGIVGTAVGMAMYGYRPVVELQFDAFAYPAFEQIVSHVAKMRSRTRGAMPLPLVIRIPFGGGIGAVEHHSDSSEAYYAHTPGLHVAVPSCPEDAYSLLRAAIASDDPVIFLEPKKLYWAAPGTVPAGDPAAFGSAAVRRRGTTATVICYGPVVGAALAAADRAAEHGWDVEVIDLRTLVPLDEDTIVAGAARTGRVLVVHEAQGFGGVGAELAALIGERCFGLLRAPVRRVTGLDVPYPPPRLERFHLPTAERILAALADLHGYGERAGTVLTFPAESPHAPASPAPMPPVQASPAPVPSVPPALAPASPARMSPVPESSTEAFPAEVVPVPASPAVLEPSATAGPVVPPISAGPVRRFLLPDLGEGLVEAEIVRWLVAPGEPVEVDTPVVEVETAKTVVELPSPHRGRVAVLHGRPGDVVAVGAPLLSFHPPGGPDAAAPSSGPPGEPAMAGTDPAPSASAGGTGMTGTAPTLFIPAGDTGMTGALAHAPDPGPGPAAPGDAAPADGRAGGPVVRRRPLDGWRGAVARKVAAAHREIPAVTVWVDADATGLLAARRAVASDPGAPRPGLLALLSWFALDGLRRFPVLNGWVDPDREEIVESAAVHLGLVVQAGHGLDVPVLPDAHTLRAGELADAVRRTVEAARAGRGGHLREPGTFTVNNFGGFGVDGSTPIVNHPEVAMLAMGRVLERPWVVDGAVRPRAIVQLSLTFDHRVCDGDVAGGFLRHVADLVESGDLP
;
A
#
# COMPACT_ATOMS: atom_id res chain seq x y z
N MET A 1 -24.21 -20.13 41.68
CA MET A 1 -23.49 -19.13 40.86
C MET A 1 -22.98 -19.86 39.63
N PRO A 2 -23.21 -19.38 38.39
CA PRO A 2 -22.49 -19.93 37.25
C PRO A 2 -20.99 -19.86 37.55
N ALA A 3 -20.25 -20.91 37.18
CA ALA A 3 -18.82 -20.97 37.41
C ALA A 3 -18.13 -19.79 36.72
N GLY A 4 -17.24 -19.09 37.42
CA GLY A 4 -16.51 -17.96 36.82
C GLY A 4 -15.69 -18.43 35.61
N MET A 5 -15.58 -17.57 34.60
CA MET A 5 -14.77 -17.81 33.40
C MET A 5 -13.51 -16.95 33.42
N THR A 6 -12.41 -17.48 32.90
CA THR A 6 -11.23 -16.68 32.60
C THR A 6 -11.47 -15.84 31.34
N VAL A 7 -10.61 -14.87 31.05
CA VAL A 7 -10.72 -14.06 29.82
C VAL A 7 -10.65 -14.94 28.57
N ALA A 8 -9.73 -15.92 28.52
CA ALA A 8 -9.65 -16.84 27.39
C ALA A 8 -10.95 -17.64 27.17
N ARG A 9 -11.57 -18.12 28.25
CA ARG A 9 -12.86 -18.83 28.17
C ARG A 9 -14.01 -17.92 27.79
N ALA A 10 -14.01 -16.66 28.22
CA ALA A 10 -15.01 -15.67 27.83
C ALA A 10 -14.93 -15.36 26.33
N ILE A 11 -13.72 -15.23 25.79
CA ILE A 11 -13.49 -15.05 24.34
C ILE A 11 -13.95 -16.28 23.57
N ASN A 12 -13.56 -17.49 24.01
CA ASN A 12 -14.02 -18.74 23.41
C ASN A 12 -15.56 -18.85 23.39
N ALA A 13 -16.21 -18.50 24.50
CA ALA A 13 -17.67 -18.49 24.61
C ALA A 13 -18.30 -17.49 23.63
N ALA A 14 -17.74 -16.28 23.53
CA ALA A 14 -18.23 -15.28 22.58
C ALA A 14 -18.12 -15.73 21.12
N LEU A 15 -17.00 -16.37 20.75
CA LEU A 15 -16.82 -16.97 19.43
C LEU A 15 -17.82 -18.10 19.17
N ARG A 16 -17.96 -19.04 20.11
CA ARG A 16 -18.89 -20.16 20.00
C ARG A 16 -20.34 -19.68 19.80
N ASP A 17 -20.78 -18.72 20.60
CA ASP A 17 -22.14 -18.18 20.52
C ASP A 17 -22.34 -17.47 19.17
N ALA A 18 -21.37 -16.67 18.71
CA ALA A 18 -21.45 -16.01 17.40
C ALA A 18 -21.48 -16.98 16.22
N MET A 19 -20.67 -18.04 16.27
CA MET A 19 -20.63 -19.05 15.22
C MET A 19 -21.91 -19.91 15.16
N ALA A 20 -22.54 -20.14 16.31
CA ALA A 20 -23.80 -20.87 16.42
C ALA A 20 -24.99 -20.06 15.92
N GLU A 21 -24.97 -18.74 16.11
CA GLU A 21 -26.05 -17.84 15.70
C GLU A 21 -25.98 -17.43 14.22
N ASP A 22 -24.77 -17.31 13.66
CA ASP A 22 -24.56 -16.85 12.29
C ASP A 22 -23.58 -17.77 11.53
N GLU A 23 -24.10 -18.47 10.52
CA GLU A 23 -23.33 -19.37 9.66
C GLU A 23 -22.23 -18.66 8.85
N ARG A 24 -22.32 -17.34 8.72
CA ARG A 24 -21.34 -16.51 7.99
C ARG A 24 -20.08 -16.21 8.81
N VAL A 25 -20.09 -16.45 10.12
CA VAL A 25 -18.96 -16.13 11.01
C VAL A 25 -17.85 -17.17 10.86
N VAL A 26 -16.69 -16.84 10.34
CA VAL A 26 -15.61 -17.84 10.19
C VAL A 26 -14.42 -17.44 11.03
N VAL A 27 -13.80 -18.40 11.71
CA VAL A 27 -12.64 -18.16 12.58
C VAL A 27 -11.41 -18.80 11.96
N PHE A 28 -10.41 -18.02 11.60
CA PHE A 28 -9.21 -18.59 10.99
C PHE A 28 -7.95 -17.79 11.29
N GLY A 29 -6.80 -18.44 11.19
CA GLY A 29 -5.49 -17.89 11.53
C GLY A 29 -4.49 -19.02 11.72
N GLU A 30 -3.34 -18.70 12.26
CA GLU A 30 -2.29 -19.70 12.52
C GLU A 30 -2.64 -20.53 13.76
N ASP A 31 -2.73 -21.85 13.57
CA ASP A 31 -3.00 -22.86 14.61
C ASP A 31 -4.34 -22.72 15.35
N VAL A 32 -5.31 -21.97 14.82
CA VAL A 32 -6.61 -21.75 15.49
C VAL A 32 -7.58 -22.94 15.38
N GLY A 33 -7.36 -23.85 14.43
CA GLY A 33 -8.23 -24.98 14.11
C GLY A 33 -8.11 -26.12 15.12
N PRO A 34 -7.59 -27.31 14.75
CA PRO A 34 -7.52 -28.46 15.67
C PRO A 34 -6.73 -28.22 16.96
N LEU A 35 -5.70 -27.36 16.97
CA LEU A 35 -4.95 -27.04 18.18
C LEU A 35 -5.75 -26.18 19.17
N GLY A 36 -6.66 -25.34 18.66
CA GLY A 36 -7.41 -24.37 19.44
C GLY A 36 -6.66 -23.07 19.74
N GLY A 37 -5.65 -22.74 18.94
CA GLY A 37 -4.75 -21.60 19.12
C GLY A 37 -3.65 -21.89 20.15
N VAL A 38 -2.50 -21.22 20.02
CA VAL A 38 -1.36 -21.38 20.94
C VAL A 38 -1.72 -21.01 22.39
N PHE A 39 -2.71 -20.13 22.56
CA PHE A 39 -3.28 -19.74 23.85
C PHE A 39 -4.56 -20.49 24.22
N ARG A 40 -4.98 -21.51 23.48
CA ARG A 40 -6.22 -22.29 23.70
C ARG A 40 -7.50 -21.44 23.71
N VAL A 41 -7.51 -20.32 22.99
CA VAL A 41 -8.66 -19.41 22.94
C VAL A 41 -9.75 -19.93 22.00
N THR A 42 -9.39 -20.66 20.94
CA THR A 42 -10.33 -21.27 19.99
C THR A 42 -10.56 -22.76 20.24
N ASP A 43 -10.17 -23.25 21.42
CA ASP A 43 -10.27 -24.67 21.79
C ASP A 43 -11.68 -25.23 21.60
N GLY A 44 -11.74 -26.37 20.89
CA GLY A 44 -12.98 -27.08 20.56
C GLY A 44 -13.90 -26.42 19.53
N LEU A 45 -13.54 -25.29 18.91
CA LEU A 45 -14.37 -24.66 17.88
C LEU A 45 -14.38 -25.46 16.57
N ALA A 46 -13.22 -25.87 16.05
CA ALA A 46 -13.14 -26.71 14.85
C ALA A 46 -13.93 -28.02 15.00
N ALA A 47 -13.81 -28.69 16.15
CA ALA A 47 -14.58 -29.91 16.43
C ALA A 47 -16.10 -29.68 16.48
N ALA A 48 -16.55 -28.49 16.87
CA ALA A 48 -17.97 -28.16 17.00
C ALA A 48 -18.60 -27.67 15.69
N PHE A 49 -17.85 -26.92 14.87
CA PHE A 49 -18.37 -26.21 13.69
C PHE A 49 -17.78 -26.72 12.36
N GLY A 50 -16.80 -27.62 12.40
CA GLY A 50 -16.13 -28.17 11.24
C GLY A 50 -14.99 -27.30 10.69
N ASP A 51 -14.15 -27.93 9.88
CA ASP A 51 -12.95 -27.33 9.29
C ASP A 51 -13.28 -26.27 8.22
N ASP A 52 -14.55 -26.14 7.80
CA ASP A 52 -14.98 -25.05 6.90
C ASP A 52 -15.27 -23.73 7.66
N ARG A 53 -15.36 -23.79 8.99
CA ARG A 53 -15.79 -22.67 9.85
C ARG A 53 -14.74 -22.26 10.87
N CYS A 54 -13.88 -23.18 11.30
CA CYS A 54 -12.72 -22.87 12.12
C CYS A 54 -11.49 -23.65 11.65
N PHE A 55 -10.51 -22.95 11.05
CA PHE A 55 -9.40 -23.61 10.33
C PHE A 55 -8.08 -22.83 10.36
N ASP A 56 -7.00 -23.56 10.09
CA ASP A 56 -5.65 -23.03 10.03
C ASP A 56 -5.33 -22.39 8.67
N THR A 57 -4.50 -21.37 8.68
CA THR A 57 -3.96 -20.73 7.48
C THR A 57 -2.47 -21.00 7.29
N PRO A 58 -1.90 -20.77 6.09
CA PRO A 58 -0.47 -20.57 5.94
C PRO A 58 0.02 -19.45 6.87
N LEU A 59 1.30 -19.53 7.25
CA LEU A 59 1.98 -18.56 8.12
C LEU A 59 2.31 -17.30 7.32
N ALA A 60 1.33 -16.41 7.19
CA ALA A 60 1.41 -15.18 6.41
C ALA A 60 0.28 -14.20 6.80
N GLU A 61 0.54 -13.30 7.74
CA GLU A 61 -0.47 -12.44 8.37
C GLU A 61 -1.13 -11.48 7.38
N SER A 62 -0.37 -10.98 6.41
CA SER A 62 -0.92 -10.17 5.31
C SER A 62 -1.87 -10.99 4.43
N GLY A 63 -1.57 -12.27 4.21
CA GLY A 63 -2.43 -13.22 3.50
C GLY A 63 -3.70 -13.55 4.29
N ILE A 64 -3.61 -13.70 5.62
CA ILE A 64 -4.75 -13.91 6.52
C ILE A 64 -5.73 -12.74 6.38
N VAL A 65 -5.26 -11.51 6.59
CA VAL A 65 -6.11 -10.31 6.52
C VAL A 65 -6.63 -10.08 5.10
N GLY A 66 -5.79 -10.26 4.07
CA GLY A 66 -6.22 -10.12 2.68
C GLY A 66 -7.32 -11.12 2.28
N THR A 67 -7.20 -12.36 2.74
CA THR A 67 -8.24 -13.40 2.57
C THR A 67 -9.53 -12.98 3.28
N ALA A 68 -9.41 -12.48 4.52
CA ALA A 68 -10.54 -12.00 5.30
C ALA A 68 -11.28 -10.84 4.62
N VAL A 69 -10.54 -9.89 4.03
CA VAL A 69 -11.14 -8.83 3.21
C VAL A 69 -11.96 -9.43 2.07
N GLY A 70 -11.39 -10.37 1.31
CA GLY A 70 -12.12 -11.07 0.25
C GLY A 70 -13.39 -11.76 0.77
N MET A 71 -13.29 -12.54 1.85
CA MET A 71 -14.43 -13.24 2.45
C MET A 71 -15.54 -12.27 2.89
N ALA A 72 -15.17 -11.17 3.55
CA ALA A 72 -16.11 -10.13 3.96
C ALA A 72 -16.85 -9.50 2.76
N MET A 73 -16.14 -9.25 1.65
CA MET A 73 -16.75 -8.75 0.40
C MET A 73 -17.73 -9.75 -0.22
N TYR A 74 -17.55 -11.05 0.02
CA TYR A 74 -18.46 -12.11 -0.41
C TYR A 74 -19.56 -12.45 0.61
N GLY A 75 -19.69 -11.65 1.68
CA GLY A 75 -20.80 -11.75 2.64
C GLY A 75 -20.52 -12.61 3.87
N TYR A 76 -19.29 -13.09 4.05
CA TYR A 76 -18.86 -13.71 5.31
C TYR A 76 -18.60 -12.64 6.38
N ARG A 77 -18.50 -13.07 7.64
CA ARG A 77 -18.15 -12.23 8.80
C ARG A 77 -16.90 -12.80 9.47
N PRO A 78 -15.73 -12.66 8.83
CA PRO A 78 -14.49 -13.26 9.31
C PRO A 78 -14.03 -12.68 10.65
N VAL A 79 -13.55 -13.58 11.51
CA VAL A 79 -12.94 -13.31 12.81
C VAL A 79 -11.55 -13.95 12.79
N VAL A 80 -10.55 -13.17 12.40
CA VAL A 80 -9.20 -13.69 12.21
C VAL A 80 -8.35 -13.52 13.46
N GLU A 81 -7.41 -14.43 13.69
CA GLU A 81 -6.39 -14.30 14.72
C GLU A 81 -5.03 -14.04 14.07
N LEU A 82 -4.35 -12.98 14.53
CA LEU A 82 -2.93 -12.78 14.29
C LEU A 82 -2.21 -13.17 15.58
N GLN A 83 -1.28 -14.12 15.52
CA GLN A 83 -0.88 -14.90 16.68
C GLN A 83 -0.26 -14.06 17.82
N PHE A 84 0.44 -12.98 17.48
CA PHE A 84 1.00 -12.00 18.42
C PHE A 84 0.97 -10.57 17.86
N ASP A 85 1.00 -9.59 18.76
CA ASP A 85 1.06 -8.14 18.49
C ASP A 85 2.07 -7.71 17.41
N ALA A 86 3.33 -8.08 17.53
CA ALA A 86 4.36 -7.69 16.56
C ALA A 86 4.25 -8.47 15.23
N PHE A 87 3.66 -9.66 15.27
CA PHE A 87 3.39 -10.46 14.06
C PHE A 87 2.20 -9.91 13.27
N ALA A 88 1.45 -8.96 13.83
CA ALA A 88 0.46 -8.20 13.06
C ALA A 88 1.09 -7.16 12.11
N TYR A 89 2.38 -6.81 12.27
CA TYR A 89 3.02 -5.77 11.45
C TYR A 89 3.10 -6.09 9.94
N PRO A 90 3.39 -7.32 9.49
CA PRO A 90 3.23 -7.72 8.09
C PRO A 90 1.83 -7.45 7.52
N ALA A 91 0.78 -7.57 8.33
CA ALA A 91 -0.61 -7.29 7.93
C ALA A 91 -0.99 -5.80 8.03
N PHE A 92 -0.10 -4.95 8.56
CA PHE A 92 -0.41 -3.54 8.85
C PHE A 92 -0.87 -2.78 7.61
N GLU A 93 -0.20 -2.98 6.47
CA GLU A 93 -0.57 -2.39 5.19
C GLU A 93 -2.00 -2.75 4.79
N GLN A 94 -2.37 -4.04 4.87
CA GLN A 94 -3.73 -4.51 4.58
C GLN A 94 -4.75 -3.81 5.49
N ILE A 95 -4.43 -3.70 6.78
CA ILE A 95 -5.30 -3.09 7.77
C ILE A 95 -5.53 -1.60 7.46
N VAL A 96 -4.46 -0.82 7.25
CA VAL A 96 -4.57 0.64 7.09
C VAL A 96 -4.95 1.10 5.70
N SER A 97 -4.53 0.37 4.65
CA SER A 97 -4.78 0.74 3.26
C SER A 97 -6.08 0.17 2.73
N HIS A 98 -6.52 -1.01 3.20
CA HIS A 98 -7.67 -1.71 2.67
C HIS A 98 -8.81 -1.79 3.68
N VAL A 99 -8.58 -2.41 4.83
CA VAL A 99 -9.62 -2.68 5.84
C VAL A 99 -10.27 -1.37 6.30
N ALA A 100 -9.47 -0.46 6.85
CA ALA A 100 -9.95 0.80 7.42
C ALA A 100 -10.70 1.70 6.40
N LYS A 101 -10.32 1.61 5.12
CA LYS A 101 -10.78 2.55 4.09
C LYS A 101 -11.91 2.01 3.24
N MET A 102 -12.24 0.71 3.28
CA MET A 102 -13.12 0.09 2.29
C MET A 102 -14.51 0.71 2.23
N ARG A 103 -15.15 0.90 3.39
CA ARG A 103 -16.48 1.50 3.47
C ARG A 103 -16.48 2.94 2.93
N SER A 104 -15.49 3.74 3.28
CA SER A 104 -15.34 5.11 2.76
C SER A 104 -15.03 5.14 1.26
N ARG A 105 -14.08 4.31 0.81
CA ARG A 105 -13.66 4.14 -0.59
C ARG A 105 -14.84 3.80 -1.51
N THR A 106 -15.81 3.06 -0.98
CA THR A 106 -17.01 2.63 -1.70
C THR A 106 -18.23 3.50 -1.41
N ARG A 107 -18.06 4.62 -0.67
CA ARG A 107 -19.14 5.54 -0.28
C ARG A 107 -20.30 4.83 0.44
N GLY A 108 -19.97 3.87 1.29
CA GLY A 108 -20.93 3.07 2.06
C GLY A 108 -21.52 1.89 1.30
N ALA A 109 -21.21 1.70 0.01
CA ALA A 109 -21.78 0.60 -0.77
C ALA A 109 -21.29 -0.79 -0.30
N MET A 110 -20.12 -0.86 0.35
CA MET A 110 -19.56 -2.10 0.86
C MET A 110 -19.23 -1.98 2.35
N PRO A 111 -20.00 -2.63 3.24
CA PRO A 111 -19.57 -2.82 4.62
C PRO A 111 -18.38 -3.78 4.67
N LEU A 112 -17.67 -3.79 5.79
CA LEU A 112 -16.55 -4.70 6.00
C LEU A 112 -16.64 -5.33 7.40
N PRO A 113 -17.57 -6.28 7.61
CA PRO A 113 -17.74 -6.98 8.89
C PRO A 113 -16.56 -7.93 9.12
N LEU A 114 -15.50 -7.41 9.73
CA LEU A 114 -14.24 -8.11 9.95
C LEU A 114 -13.72 -7.80 11.35
N VAL A 115 -13.43 -8.85 12.13
CA VAL A 115 -12.74 -8.73 13.42
C VAL A 115 -11.33 -9.31 13.28
N ILE A 116 -10.33 -8.53 13.69
CA ILE A 116 -8.93 -8.96 13.77
C ILE A 116 -8.57 -9.04 15.25
N ARG A 117 -8.43 -10.26 15.77
CA ARG A 117 -8.03 -10.55 17.13
C ARG A 117 -6.51 -10.63 17.22
N ILE A 118 -5.93 -9.94 18.19
CA ILE A 118 -4.48 -9.85 18.36
C ILE A 118 -4.15 -9.97 19.85
N PRO A 119 -3.50 -11.05 20.30
CA PRO A 119 -2.93 -11.13 21.64
C PRO A 119 -1.83 -10.07 21.79
N PHE A 120 -1.94 -9.19 22.79
CA PHE A 120 -1.03 -8.03 22.94
C PHE A 120 -0.61 -7.76 24.39
N GLY A 121 0.35 -6.84 24.55
CA GLY A 121 0.82 -6.32 25.84
C GLY A 121 1.79 -7.27 26.52
N GLY A 122 2.15 -7.09 27.77
CA GLY A 122 3.36 -7.69 28.35
C GLY A 122 3.10 -8.60 29.54
N GLY A 123 4.14 -8.86 30.33
CA GLY A 123 4.05 -9.42 31.67
C GLY A 123 3.86 -10.93 31.73
N ILE A 124 4.27 -11.65 30.68
CA ILE A 124 4.26 -13.11 30.61
C ILE A 124 5.67 -13.72 30.48
N GLY A 125 6.71 -12.89 30.48
CA GLY A 125 8.09 -13.35 30.31
C GLY A 125 8.39 -13.94 28.93
N ALA A 126 7.75 -13.42 27.87
CA ALA A 126 7.93 -13.91 26.51
C ALA A 126 9.19 -13.35 25.83
N VAL A 127 9.65 -14.05 24.79
CA VAL A 127 10.79 -13.60 23.97
C VAL A 127 10.43 -12.37 23.13
N GLU A 128 11.41 -11.82 22.41
CA GLU A 128 11.23 -10.66 21.53
C GLU A 128 10.04 -10.83 20.58
N HIS A 129 9.33 -9.73 20.27
CA HIS A 129 8.13 -9.68 19.41
C HIS A 129 6.87 -10.35 19.96
N HIS A 130 6.83 -10.68 21.25
CA HIS A 130 5.66 -11.30 21.88
C HIS A 130 5.10 -10.45 23.02
N SER A 131 5.40 -9.16 23.08
CA SER A 131 4.94 -8.28 24.17
C SER A 131 4.73 -6.83 23.75
N ASP A 132 4.66 -6.57 22.45
CA ASP A 132 4.49 -5.22 21.94
C ASP A 132 3.12 -4.64 22.35
N SER A 133 3.05 -3.31 22.45
CA SER A 133 1.80 -2.59 22.70
C SER A 133 1.50 -1.72 21.46
N SER A 134 0.90 -2.35 20.45
CA SER A 134 0.70 -1.78 19.12
C SER A 134 -0.60 -0.98 18.95
N GLU A 135 -1.34 -0.74 20.04
CA GLU A 135 -2.68 -0.14 19.99
C GLU A 135 -2.70 1.26 19.37
N ALA A 136 -1.62 2.03 19.53
CA ALA A 136 -1.54 3.39 19.04
C ALA A 136 -1.63 3.46 17.51
N TYR A 137 -1.06 2.49 16.79
CA TYR A 137 -1.10 2.46 15.33
C TYR A 137 -2.53 2.24 14.81
N TYR A 138 -3.27 1.35 15.46
CA TYR A 138 -4.66 1.06 15.10
C TYR A 138 -5.60 2.19 15.52
N ALA A 139 -5.42 2.74 16.72
CA ALA A 139 -6.23 3.84 17.23
C ALA A 139 -6.04 5.12 16.39
N HIS A 140 -4.84 5.35 15.86
CA HIS A 140 -4.56 6.47 14.97
C HIS A 140 -5.19 6.33 13.57
N THR A 141 -5.65 5.13 13.18
CA THR A 141 -6.12 4.85 11.83
C THR A 141 -7.66 5.02 11.72
N PRO A 142 -8.17 6.07 11.06
CA PRO A 142 -9.61 6.28 10.94
C PRO A 142 -10.29 5.19 10.11
N GLY A 143 -11.48 4.80 10.55
CA GLY A 143 -12.27 3.72 9.93
C GLY A 143 -12.12 2.37 10.63
N LEU A 144 -11.25 2.26 11.64
CA LEU A 144 -11.18 1.12 12.54
C LEU A 144 -11.91 1.41 13.85
N HIS A 145 -12.53 0.39 14.42
CA HIS A 145 -12.82 0.34 15.85
C HIS A 145 -11.70 -0.41 16.57
N VAL A 146 -11.40 -0.03 17.82
CA VAL A 146 -10.32 -0.65 18.61
C VAL A 146 -10.83 -0.92 20.03
N ALA A 147 -10.90 -2.20 20.40
CA ALA A 147 -11.31 -2.68 21.72
C ALA A 147 -10.17 -3.34 22.47
N VAL A 148 -10.14 -3.13 23.79
CA VAL A 148 -9.13 -3.65 24.71
C VAL A 148 -9.82 -4.09 26.02
N PRO A 149 -10.36 -5.32 26.11
CA PRO A 149 -11.03 -5.79 27.32
C PRO A 149 -10.06 -5.89 28.51
N SER A 150 -10.54 -5.68 29.74
CA SER A 150 -9.72 -5.82 30.96
C SER A 150 -10.20 -6.93 31.90
N CYS A 151 -11.38 -7.50 31.65
CA CYS A 151 -11.96 -8.59 32.43
C CYS A 151 -12.82 -9.54 31.57
N PRO A 152 -13.24 -10.71 32.11
CA PRO A 152 -14.06 -11.67 31.37
C PRO A 152 -15.37 -11.11 30.82
N GLU A 153 -16.05 -10.24 31.58
CA GLU A 153 -17.29 -9.57 31.14
C GLU A 153 -17.06 -8.72 29.89
N ASP A 154 -16.02 -7.88 29.90
CA ASP A 154 -15.64 -7.06 28.75
C ASP A 154 -15.25 -7.93 27.56
N ALA A 155 -14.46 -8.97 27.80
CA ALA A 155 -13.93 -9.81 26.75
C ALA A 155 -15.04 -10.55 25.99
N TYR A 156 -16.03 -11.08 26.71
CA TYR A 156 -17.21 -11.66 26.09
C TYR A 156 -18.03 -10.60 25.35
N SER A 157 -18.40 -9.53 26.06
CA SER A 157 -19.36 -8.55 25.57
C SER A 157 -18.83 -7.75 24.37
N LEU A 158 -17.63 -7.21 24.47
CA LEU A 158 -17.03 -6.42 23.40
C LEU A 158 -16.76 -7.27 22.17
N LEU A 159 -16.38 -8.55 22.33
CA LEU A 159 -16.17 -9.43 21.17
C LEU A 159 -17.50 -9.78 20.48
N ARG A 160 -18.56 -10.03 21.25
CA ARG A 160 -19.90 -10.23 20.68
C ARG A 160 -20.37 -8.99 19.89
N ALA A 161 -20.17 -7.81 20.46
CA ALA A 161 -20.42 -6.55 19.76
C ALA A 161 -19.52 -6.38 18.53
N ALA A 162 -18.24 -6.80 18.61
CA ALA A 162 -17.27 -6.68 17.53
C ALA A 162 -17.69 -7.53 16.34
N ILE A 163 -18.04 -8.79 16.60
CA ILE A 163 -18.49 -9.71 15.57
C ILE A 163 -19.80 -9.22 14.97
N ALA A 164 -20.71 -8.65 15.77
CA ALA A 164 -21.98 -8.09 15.29
C ALA A 164 -21.81 -6.82 14.41
N SER A 165 -20.68 -6.11 14.51
CA SER A 165 -20.41 -4.89 13.75
C SER A 165 -20.27 -5.12 12.23
N ASP A 166 -20.78 -4.18 11.43
CA ASP A 166 -20.53 -4.12 9.98
C ASP A 166 -19.31 -3.24 9.61
N ASP A 167 -18.68 -2.64 10.62
CA ASP A 167 -17.42 -1.91 10.54
C ASP A 167 -16.28 -2.76 11.10
N PRO A 168 -15.05 -2.62 10.57
CA PRO A 168 -13.93 -3.47 10.95
C PRO A 168 -13.42 -3.14 12.37
N VAL A 169 -13.10 -4.19 13.13
CA VAL A 169 -12.69 -4.08 14.53
C VAL A 169 -11.33 -4.74 14.75
N ILE A 170 -10.43 -3.99 15.39
CA ILE A 170 -9.22 -4.53 16.01
C ILE A 170 -9.54 -4.87 17.47
N PHE A 171 -9.40 -6.14 17.83
CA PHE A 171 -9.70 -6.65 19.16
C PHE A 171 -8.40 -7.12 19.84
N LEU A 172 -7.89 -6.30 20.75
CA LEU A 172 -6.58 -6.49 21.38
C LEU A 172 -6.74 -7.24 22.70
N GLU A 173 -6.20 -8.45 22.78
CA GLU A 173 -6.42 -9.37 23.89
C GLU A 173 -5.24 -9.34 24.86
N PRO A 174 -5.38 -8.79 26.09
CA PRO A 174 -4.25 -8.72 27.00
C PRO A 174 -3.86 -10.13 27.46
N LYS A 175 -2.79 -10.69 26.89
CA LYS A 175 -2.42 -12.10 27.09
C LYS A 175 -2.09 -12.47 28.54
N LYS A 176 -1.60 -11.50 29.31
CA LYS A 176 -1.42 -11.64 30.77
C LYS A 176 -2.71 -12.00 31.51
N LEU A 177 -3.86 -11.63 30.95
CA LEU A 177 -5.17 -11.80 31.57
C LEU A 177 -5.90 -13.09 31.14
N TYR A 178 -5.43 -13.80 30.11
CA TYR A 178 -6.10 -15.01 29.59
C TYR A 178 -6.46 -16.02 30.67
N TRP A 179 -5.54 -16.24 31.61
CA TRP A 179 -5.62 -17.22 32.68
C TRP A 179 -5.58 -16.60 34.07
N ALA A 180 -5.85 -15.30 34.16
CA ALA A 180 -6.04 -14.62 35.44
C ALA A 180 -7.27 -15.17 36.17
N ALA A 181 -7.47 -14.73 37.41
CA ALA A 181 -8.57 -15.17 38.26
C ALA A 181 -9.92 -15.09 37.51
N PRO A 182 -10.73 -16.17 37.52
CA PRO A 182 -12.01 -16.18 36.82
C PRO A 182 -12.97 -15.11 37.34
N GLY A 183 -13.74 -14.52 36.43
CA GLY A 183 -14.77 -13.53 36.71
C GLY A 183 -16.15 -13.98 36.22
N THR A 184 -17.18 -13.23 36.57
CA THR A 184 -18.55 -13.49 36.09
C THR A 184 -18.77 -12.81 34.74
N VAL A 185 -19.42 -13.52 33.82
CA VAL A 185 -20.01 -12.92 32.61
C VAL A 185 -21.52 -12.86 32.85
N PRO A 186 -22.11 -11.67 33.05
CA PRO A 186 -23.55 -11.54 33.28
C PRO A 186 -24.34 -12.01 32.05
N ALA A 187 -25.54 -12.55 32.27
CA ALA A 187 -26.50 -12.76 31.19
C ALA A 187 -27.11 -11.39 30.82
N GLY A 188 -27.05 -11.02 29.54
CA GLY A 188 -27.59 -9.74 29.06
C GLY A 188 -27.01 -9.32 27.72
N ASP A 189 -27.40 -8.12 27.27
CA ASP A 189 -26.93 -7.56 26.00
C ASP A 189 -25.44 -7.20 26.07
N PRO A 190 -24.68 -7.40 24.98
CA PRO A 190 -23.28 -7.02 24.92
C PRO A 190 -23.07 -5.52 25.17
N ALA A 191 -22.07 -5.18 25.98
CA ALA A 191 -21.59 -3.81 26.14
C ALA A 191 -21.32 -3.14 24.78
N ALA A 192 -21.83 -1.91 24.63
CA ALA A 192 -21.62 -1.12 23.42
C ALA A 192 -20.17 -0.62 23.30
N PHE A 193 -19.67 -0.52 22.07
CA PHE A 193 -18.45 0.21 21.77
C PHE A 193 -18.58 1.68 22.18
N GLY A 194 -17.46 2.32 22.54
CA GLY A 194 -17.45 3.74 22.91
C GLY A 194 -17.95 4.02 24.31
N SER A 195 -17.96 3.02 25.19
CA SER A 195 -18.37 3.18 26.58
C SER A 195 -17.25 2.74 27.51
N ALA A 196 -16.80 3.64 28.38
CA ALA A 196 -15.87 3.33 29.46
C ALA A 196 -16.61 2.79 30.70
N ALA A 197 -15.89 2.06 31.55
CA ALA A 197 -16.38 1.55 32.81
C ALA A 197 -15.67 2.23 33.99
N VAL A 198 -16.46 2.81 34.91
CA VAL A 198 -15.91 3.31 36.18
C VAL A 198 -15.80 2.14 37.14
N ARG A 199 -14.61 1.52 37.20
CA ARG A 199 -14.33 0.32 38.01
C ARG A 199 -14.30 0.62 39.51
N ARG A 200 -13.90 1.83 39.87
CA ARG A 200 -13.90 2.34 41.24
C ARG A 200 -14.26 3.81 41.22
N ARG A 201 -15.23 4.23 42.03
CA ARG A 201 -15.55 5.65 42.25
C ARG A 201 -14.58 6.26 43.25
N GLY A 202 -14.24 7.54 43.06
CA GLY A 202 -13.40 8.29 43.99
C GLY A 202 -13.46 9.81 43.76
N THR A 203 -12.77 10.57 44.61
CA THR A 203 -12.88 12.04 44.70
C THR A 203 -11.54 12.79 44.72
N THR A 204 -10.42 12.10 44.98
CA THR A 204 -9.09 12.71 45.14
C THR A 204 -8.36 12.90 43.82
N ALA A 205 -8.40 11.88 42.95
CA ALA A 205 -7.80 11.86 41.62
C ALA A 205 -8.51 10.82 40.76
N THR A 206 -8.45 10.97 39.44
CA THR A 206 -8.98 10.02 38.45
C THR A 206 -7.83 9.35 37.71
N VAL A 207 -7.77 8.03 37.75
CA VAL A 207 -6.89 7.20 36.95
C VAL A 207 -7.65 6.71 35.72
N ILE A 208 -7.15 7.01 34.53
CA ILE A 208 -7.72 6.56 33.25
C ILE A 208 -6.76 5.54 32.65
N CYS A 209 -7.24 4.33 32.38
CA CYS A 209 -6.42 3.22 31.92
C CYS A 209 -7.21 2.22 31.07
N TYR A 210 -6.55 1.21 30.53
CA TYR A 210 -7.19 0.17 29.72
C TYR A 210 -6.38 -1.14 29.72
N GLY A 211 -7.03 -2.25 29.37
CA GLY A 211 -6.38 -3.54 29.16
C GLY A 211 -5.54 -4.06 30.34
N PRO A 212 -4.27 -4.44 30.13
CA PRO A 212 -3.48 -5.18 31.12
C PRO A 212 -3.14 -4.39 32.39
N VAL A 213 -3.21 -3.05 32.35
CA VAL A 213 -2.83 -2.19 33.49
C VAL A 213 -3.97 -1.90 34.46
N VAL A 214 -5.22 -2.24 34.13
CA VAL A 214 -6.40 -1.95 34.99
C VAL A 214 -6.25 -2.58 36.38
N GLY A 215 -5.77 -3.82 36.46
CA GLY A 215 -5.50 -4.47 37.75
C GLY A 215 -4.43 -3.76 38.58
N ALA A 216 -3.38 -3.23 37.95
CA ALA A 216 -2.35 -2.45 38.63
C ALA A 216 -2.87 -1.09 39.11
N ALA A 217 -3.75 -0.45 38.35
CA ALA A 217 -4.41 0.79 38.74
C ALA A 217 -5.34 0.58 39.95
N LEU A 218 -6.14 -0.49 39.99
CA LEU A 218 -6.96 -0.83 41.13
C LEU A 218 -6.11 -1.12 42.39
N ALA A 219 -5.04 -1.90 42.26
CA ALA A 219 -4.12 -2.15 43.38
C ALA A 219 -3.43 -0.88 43.89
N ALA A 220 -3.07 0.05 42.99
CA ALA A 220 -2.54 1.36 43.39
C ALA A 220 -3.60 2.20 44.12
N ALA A 221 -4.85 2.13 43.67
CA ALA A 221 -5.97 2.85 44.26
C ALA A 221 -6.33 2.32 45.67
N ASP A 222 -6.17 1.02 45.91
CA ASP A 222 -6.29 0.40 47.24
C ASP A 222 -5.18 0.87 48.17
N ARG A 223 -3.92 0.85 47.72
CA ARG A 223 -2.78 1.36 48.50
C ARG A 223 -2.87 2.86 48.75
N ALA A 224 -3.42 3.63 47.81
CA ALA A 224 -3.67 5.06 47.97
C ALA A 224 -4.68 5.34 49.10
N ALA A 225 -5.63 4.43 49.35
CA ALA A 225 -6.59 4.57 50.44
C ALA A 225 -5.92 4.50 51.83
N GLU A 226 -4.81 3.77 51.96
CA GLU A 226 -3.99 3.76 53.19
C GLU A 226 -3.40 5.14 53.52
N HIS A 227 -3.25 5.99 52.51
CA HIS A 227 -2.82 7.40 52.63
C HIS A 227 -4.01 8.38 52.69
N GLY A 228 -5.24 7.89 52.78
CA GLY A 228 -6.46 8.72 52.78
C GLY A 228 -6.83 9.28 51.40
N TRP A 229 -6.27 8.75 50.31
CA TRP A 229 -6.62 9.17 48.95
C TRP A 229 -7.70 8.28 48.35
N ASP A 230 -8.83 8.88 48.04
CA ASP A 230 -9.97 8.23 47.41
C ASP A 230 -9.88 8.36 45.88
N VAL A 231 -9.30 7.35 45.22
CA VAL A 231 -8.94 7.40 43.79
C VAL A 231 -10.00 6.73 42.92
N GLU A 232 -10.52 7.46 41.93
CA GLU A 232 -11.40 6.94 40.88
C GLU A 232 -10.58 6.19 39.83
N VAL A 233 -11.06 5.04 39.35
CA VAL A 233 -10.42 4.25 38.28
C VAL A 233 -11.41 4.05 37.15
N ILE A 234 -11.07 4.58 35.98
CA ILE A 234 -11.81 4.46 34.73
C ILE A 234 -11.04 3.53 33.80
N ASP A 235 -11.72 2.47 33.37
CA ASP A 235 -11.27 1.54 32.33
C ASP A 235 -11.93 1.92 31.01
N LEU A 236 -11.14 2.28 30.00
CA LEU A 236 -11.68 2.79 28.74
C LEU A 236 -12.45 1.74 27.95
N ARG A 237 -12.04 0.46 28.02
CA ARG A 237 -12.57 -0.68 27.24
C ARG A 237 -12.44 -0.58 25.71
N THR A 238 -12.69 0.59 25.14
CA THR A 238 -12.50 0.92 23.72
C THR A 238 -11.65 2.17 23.58
N LEU A 239 -10.73 2.13 22.61
CA LEU A 239 -9.91 3.29 22.25
C LEU A 239 -10.51 4.04 21.07
N VAL A 240 -11.20 3.32 20.17
CA VAL A 240 -11.96 3.91 19.06
C VAL A 240 -13.29 3.18 18.92
N PRO A 241 -14.44 3.88 19.05
CA PRO A 241 -14.57 5.24 19.52
C PRO A 241 -14.21 5.39 21.02
N LEU A 242 -13.84 6.60 21.42
CA LEU A 242 -13.49 6.94 22.79
C LEU A 242 -14.73 7.48 23.55
N ASP A 243 -14.91 7.07 24.80
CA ASP A 243 -15.93 7.64 25.69
C ASP A 243 -15.42 8.94 26.35
N GLU A 244 -15.46 10.03 25.58
CA GLU A 244 -15.03 11.34 26.07
C GLU A 244 -15.86 11.82 27.27
N ASP A 245 -17.15 11.53 27.31
CA ASP A 245 -18.06 12.01 28.34
C ASP A 245 -17.69 11.44 29.71
N THR A 246 -17.42 10.14 29.80
CA THR A 246 -16.97 9.52 31.04
C THR A 246 -15.60 10.04 31.47
N ILE A 247 -14.67 10.26 30.52
CA ILE A 247 -13.34 10.82 30.78
C ILE A 247 -13.44 12.23 31.36
N VAL A 248 -14.19 13.11 30.69
CA VAL A 248 -14.38 14.51 31.09
C VAL A 248 -15.10 14.58 32.43
N ALA A 249 -16.13 13.77 32.66
CA ALA A 249 -16.86 13.74 33.93
C ALA A 249 -15.99 13.26 35.10
N GLY A 250 -15.05 12.34 34.87
CA GLY A 250 -14.07 11.94 35.88
C GLY A 250 -13.07 13.06 36.16
N ALA A 251 -12.47 13.62 35.11
CA ALA A 251 -11.50 14.71 35.21
C ALA A 251 -12.08 15.95 35.90
N ALA A 252 -13.29 16.37 35.55
CA ALA A 252 -13.99 17.51 36.14
C ALA A 252 -14.27 17.32 37.63
N ARG A 253 -14.53 16.09 38.07
CA ARG A 253 -14.87 15.76 39.46
C ARG A 253 -13.68 15.85 40.39
N THR A 254 -12.53 15.33 39.97
CA THR A 254 -11.36 15.22 40.84
C THR A 254 -10.36 16.36 40.62
N GLY A 255 -10.31 16.91 39.40
CA GLY A 255 -9.36 17.94 38.99
C GLY A 255 -7.91 17.46 38.94
N ARG A 256 -7.65 16.16 39.14
CA ARG A 256 -6.31 15.57 39.13
C ARG A 256 -6.38 14.28 38.34
N VAL A 257 -5.71 14.24 37.19
CA VAL A 257 -5.81 13.09 36.29
C VAL A 257 -4.46 12.43 36.05
N LEU A 258 -4.46 11.11 36.12
CA LEU A 258 -3.34 10.24 35.79
C LEU A 258 -3.78 9.27 34.68
N VAL A 259 -3.11 9.31 33.54
CA VAL A 259 -3.32 8.34 32.45
C VAL A 259 -2.30 7.22 32.56
N VAL A 260 -2.75 5.97 32.46
CA VAL A 260 -1.89 4.79 32.61
C VAL A 260 -2.12 3.82 31.46
N HIS A 261 -1.07 3.45 30.76
CA HIS A 261 -1.10 2.42 29.71
C HIS A 261 0.25 1.73 29.56
N GLU A 262 0.27 0.55 28.96
CA GLU A 262 1.49 -0.24 28.85
C GLU A 262 2.44 0.28 27.77
N ALA A 263 1.91 0.74 26.62
CA ALA A 263 2.71 1.27 25.52
C ALA A 263 3.69 2.37 25.93
N GLN A 264 4.69 2.59 25.08
CA GLN A 264 5.68 3.67 25.21
C GLN A 264 5.00 5.03 25.38
N GLY A 265 5.68 5.93 26.09
CA GLY A 265 5.15 7.23 26.46
C GLY A 265 5.08 8.21 25.28
N PHE A 266 6.08 8.19 24.39
CA PHE A 266 6.09 9.03 23.20
C PHE A 266 5.14 8.47 22.12
N GLY A 267 4.18 9.29 21.67
CA GLY A 267 3.24 8.91 20.62
C GLY A 267 2.15 7.90 21.03
N GLY A 268 2.18 7.39 22.27
CA GLY A 268 1.15 6.49 22.79
C GLY A 268 -0.21 7.20 23.01
N VAL A 269 -1.27 6.41 23.13
CA VAL A 269 -2.66 6.89 23.28
C VAL A 269 -2.84 7.85 24.48
N GLY A 270 -2.00 7.70 25.52
CA GLY A 270 -2.03 8.62 26.65
C GLY A 270 -1.68 10.08 26.33
N ALA A 271 -0.99 10.35 25.22
CA ALA A 271 -0.74 11.71 24.75
C ALA A 271 -2.05 12.38 24.28
N GLU A 272 -2.85 11.67 23.50
CA GLU A 272 -4.16 12.16 23.01
C GLU A 272 -5.12 12.39 24.17
N LEU A 273 -5.19 11.45 25.12
CA LEU A 273 -6.01 11.61 26.34
C LEU A 273 -5.61 12.85 27.14
N ALA A 274 -4.31 13.08 27.31
CA ALA A 274 -3.83 14.26 28.02
C ALA A 274 -4.17 15.57 27.30
N ALA A 275 -4.08 15.59 25.96
CA ALA A 275 -4.49 16.74 25.15
C ALA A 275 -5.99 17.01 25.26
N LEU A 276 -6.83 15.99 25.05
CA LEU A 276 -8.28 16.05 25.18
C LEU A 276 -8.71 16.62 26.55
N ILE A 277 -8.15 16.07 27.63
CA ILE A 277 -8.46 16.53 28.99
C ILE A 277 -7.95 17.94 29.21
N GLY A 278 -6.75 18.26 28.69
CA GLY A 278 -6.19 19.61 28.73
C GLY A 278 -7.12 20.63 28.09
N GLU A 279 -7.65 20.35 26.90
CA GLU A 279 -8.55 21.24 26.16
C GLU A 279 -9.93 21.37 26.83
N ARG A 280 -10.53 20.24 27.22
CA ARG A 280 -11.92 20.19 27.71
C ARG A 280 -12.06 20.53 29.19
N CYS A 281 -11.01 20.32 29.97
CA CYS A 281 -11.06 20.45 31.43
C CYS A 281 -10.05 21.47 31.99
N PHE A 282 -9.39 22.30 31.17
CA PHE A 282 -8.30 23.19 31.61
C PHE A 282 -8.61 23.97 32.91
N GLY A 283 -9.77 24.64 32.96
CA GLY A 283 -10.18 25.44 34.12
C GLY A 283 -10.59 24.64 35.36
N LEU A 284 -10.70 23.31 35.23
CA LEU A 284 -11.06 22.37 36.31
C LEU A 284 -9.84 21.62 36.85
N LEU A 285 -8.72 21.62 36.12
CA LEU A 285 -7.50 20.93 36.52
C LEU A 285 -6.79 21.68 37.66
N ARG A 286 -6.48 20.94 38.73
CA ARG A 286 -5.71 21.36 39.90
C ARG A 286 -4.22 21.02 39.78
N ALA A 287 -3.88 20.19 38.80
CA ALA A 287 -2.51 19.77 38.47
C ALA A 287 -2.46 19.35 36.99
N PRO A 288 -1.29 19.36 36.35
CA PRO A 288 -1.11 18.84 35.00
C PRO A 288 -1.56 17.38 34.90
N VAL A 289 -2.13 17.00 33.76
CA VAL A 289 -2.38 15.57 33.48
C VAL A 289 -1.04 14.85 33.45
N ARG A 290 -0.87 13.86 34.33
CA ARG A 290 0.33 13.01 34.39
C ARG A 290 0.10 11.71 33.65
N ARG A 291 1.20 11.08 33.23
CA ARG A 291 1.17 9.80 32.50
C ARG A 291 2.15 8.82 33.15
N VAL A 292 1.73 7.58 33.31
CA VAL A 292 2.60 6.45 33.70
C VAL A 292 2.49 5.40 32.61
N THR A 293 3.57 5.25 31.86
CA THR A 293 3.61 4.46 30.62
C THR A 293 4.73 3.42 30.65
N GLY A 294 4.79 2.59 29.60
CA GLY A 294 6.03 1.93 29.22
C GLY A 294 7.15 2.95 29.01
N LEU A 295 8.40 2.49 29.11
CA LEU A 295 9.57 3.32 28.84
C LEU A 295 9.79 3.46 27.33
N ASP A 296 10.30 4.61 26.88
CA ASP A 296 10.58 4.92 25.45
C ASP A 296 11.83 4.17 24.94
N VAL A 297 11.74 2.85 24.94
CA VAL A 297 12.73 1.88 24.46
C VAL A 297 12.01 0.76 23.73
N PRO A 298 12.70 -0.02 22.88
CA PRO A 298 12.18 -1.30 22.42
C PRO A 298 11.76 -2.17 23.61
N TYR A 299 10.72 -3.00 23.42
CA TYR A 299 10.19 -3.82 24.51
C TYR A 299 11.32 -4.71 25.06
N PRO A 300 11.62 -4.64 26.37
CA PRO A 300 12.83 -5.26 26.90
C PRO A 300 12.69 -6.78 27.05
N PRO A 301 13.81 -7.52 27.12
CA PRO A 301 13.78 -8.95 27.40
C PRO A 301 13.17 -9.26 28.78
N PRO A 302 12.64 -10.48 29.01
CA PRO A 302 11.89 -10.88 30.21
C PRO A 302 12.50 -10.46 31.55
N ARG A 303 13.82 -10.52 31.68
CA ARG A 303 14.52 -10.18 32.94
C ARG A 303 14.43 -8.70 33.31
N LEU A 304 14.18 -7.82 32.34
CA LEU A 304 14.10 -6.37 32.49
C LEU A 304 12.67 -5.84 32.39
N GLU A 305 11.72 -6.67 31.99
CA GLU A 305 10.31 -6.33 31.75
C GLU A 305 9.65 -5.57 32.92
N ARG A 306 9.93 -5.96 34.17
CA ARG A 306 9.39 -5.31 35.37
C ARG A 306 9.71 -3.82 35.49
N PHE A 307 10.79 -3.35 34.87
CA PHE A 307 11.19 -1.94 34.90
C PHE A 307 10.47 -1.12 33.83
N HIS A 308 10.06 -1.78 32.74
CA HIS A 308 9.32 -1.17 31.65
C HIS A 308 7.84 -1.01 32.00
N LEU A 309 7.21 -2.05 32.53
CA LEU A 309 5.78 -2.08 32.80
C LEU A 309 5.32 -1.05 33.85
N PRO A 310 4.14 -0.43 33.68
CA PRO A 310 3.45 0.30 34.73
C PRO A 310 3.10 -0.60 35.92
N THR A 311 3.76 -0.41 37.07
CA THR A 311 3.45 -1.14 38.30
C THR A 311 2.58 -0.32 39.24
N ALA A 312 1.91 -0.98 40.20
CA ALA A 312 1.12 -0.30 41.21
C ALA A 312 1.97 0.71 42.01
N GLU A 313 3.25 0.44 42.24
CA GLU A 313 4.20 1.35 42.88
C GLU A 313 4.44 2.62 42.06
N ARG A 314 4.67 2.47 40.74
CA ARG A 314 4.87 3.62 39.84
C ARG A 314 3.61 4.49 39.76
N ILE A 315 2.44 3.85 39.72
CA ILE A 315 1.14 4.54 39.71
C ILE A 315 0.92 5.28 41.03
N LEU A 316 1.14 4.64 42.18
CA LEU A 316 1.01 5.26 43.50
C LEU A 316 1.96 6.44 43.68
N ALA A 317 3.22 6.31 43.24
CA ALA A 317 4.20 7.39 43.29
C ALA A 317 3.77 8.59 42.43
N ALA A 318 3.20 8.36 41.24
CA ALA A 318 2.66 9.41 40.40
C ALA A 318 1.42 10.09 41.01
N LEU A 319 0.56 9.32 41.67
CA LEU A 319 -0.58 9.86 42.43
C LEU A 319 -0.11 10.76 43.59
N ALA A 320 0.93 10.36 44.31
CA ALA A 320 1.55 11.17 45.36
C ALA A 320 2.10 12.49 44.80
N ASP A 321 2.79 12.45 43.65
CA ASP A 321 3.29 13.66 42.99
C ASP A 321 2.15 14.61 42.60
N LEU A 322 1.10 14.05 42.00
CA LEU A 322 -0.08 14.77 41.54
C LEU A 322 -0.87 15.41 42.69
N HIS A 323 -0.97 14.69 43.82
CA HIS A 323 -1.63 15.20 45.03
C HIS A 323 -0.90 16.45 45.58
N GLY A 324 0.42 16.38 45.69
CA GLY A 324 1.28 17.44 46.24
C GLY A 324 1.63 18.59 45.28
N TYR A 325 1.08 18.63 44.05
CA TYR A 325 1.43 19.63 43.04
C TYR A 325 1.10 21.08 43.49
N GLY A 326 -0.06 21.29 44.11
CA GLY A 326 -0.51 22.61 44.57
C GLY A 326 0.33 23.21 45.71
N GLU A 327 1.00 22.38 46.51
CA GLU A 327 1.90 22.82 47.58
C GLU A 327 3.29 23.25 47.05
N ARG A 328 3.66 22.77 45.85
CA ARG A 328 4.95 23.05 45.19
C ARG A 328 4.88 24.13 44.10
N ALA A 329 3.67 24.48 43.64
CA ALA A 329 3.45 25.46 42.56
C ALA A 329 3.88 26.91 42.91
N GLY A 330 4.18 27.22 44.18
CA GLY A 330 4.82 28.48 44.59
C GLY A 330 6.30 28.61 44.24
N THR A 331 6.92 27.55 43.69
CA THR A 331 8.31 27.53 43.24
C THR A 331 8.35 27.34 41.72
N VAL A 332 7.90 28.34 40.97
CA VAL A 332 8.04 28.32 39.51
C VAL A 332 9.53 28.35 39.15
N LEU A 333 9.92 27.38 38.34
CA LEU A 333 11.24 27.22 37.74
C LEU A 333 11.66 28.51 37.01
N THR A 334 12.62 29.22 37.58
CA THR A 334 13.52 30.06 36.79
C THR A 334 14.32 29.12 35.90
N PHE A 335 14.05 29.10 34.60
CA PHE A 335 14.95 28.47 33.64
C PHE A 335 16.16 29.41 33.47
N PRO A 336 17.39 29.03 33.87
CA PRO A 336 18.56 29.66 33.31
C PRO A 336 18.59 29.30 31.83
N ALA A 337 18.82 30.28 30.96
CA ALA A 337 19.08 30.01 29.55
C ALA A 337 20.40 29.23 29.44
N GLU A 338 20.32 27.90 29.38
CA GLU A 338 21.44 27.06 28.95
C GLU A 338 21.34 26.82 27.45
N SER A 339 22.39 27.28 26.76
CA SER A 339 22.70 27.01 25.36
C SER A 339 22.65 25.50 25.04
N PRO A 340 22.34 25.09 23.80
CA PRO A 340 22.16 23.70 23.44
C PRO A 340 23.48 22.93 23.62
N HIS A 341 23.58 22.12 24.68
CA HIS A 341 24.68 21.18 24.84
C HIS A 341 24.50 20.02 23.86
N ALA A 342 25.50 19.86 22.99
CA ALA A 342 25.76 18.67 22.21
C ALA A 342 25.75 17.41 23.10
N PRO A 343 25.33 16.23 22.58
CA PRO A 343 25.31 15.00 23.35
C PRO A 343 26.72 14.70 23.90
N ALA A 344 26.80 14.46 25.21
CA ALA A 344 28.05 14.06 25.85
C ALA A 344 28.54 12.75 25.24
N SER A 345 29.78 12.75 24.74
CA SER A 345 30.46 11.54 24.28
C SER A 345 30.57 10.53 25.44
N PRO A 346 30.26 9.24 25.25
CA PRO A 346 30.34 8.26 26.33
C PRO A 346 31.78 8.13 26.82
N ALA A 347 31.94 8.12 28.15
CA ALA A 347 33.24 7.92 28.78
C ALA A 347 33.85 6.58 28.35
N PRO A 348 35.17 6.50 28.07
CA PRO A 348 35.81 5.25 27.69
C PRO A 348 35.72 4.23 28.83
N MET A 349 35.21 3.04 28.50
CA MET A 349 35.19 1.87 29.38
C MET A 349 36.63 1.48 29.76
N PRO A 350 36.89 1.08 31.02
CA PRO A 350 38.19 0.54 31.41
C PRO A 350 38.44 -0.82 30.72
N PRO A 351 39.70 -1.17 30.40
CA PRO A 351 40.01 -2.39 29.68
C PRO A 351 39.67 -3.63 30.52
N VAL A 352 38.82 -4.49 29.98
CA VAL A 352 38.52 -5.82 30.53
C VAL A 352 39.69 -6.75 30.19
N GLN A 353 40.45 -7.18 31.20
CA GLN A 353 41.42 -8.26 31.07
C GLN A 353 40.67 -9.59 30.87
N ALA A 354 40.79 -10.19 29.69
CA ALA A 354 40.33 -11.54 29.44
C ALA A 354 41.30 -12.54 30.11
N SER A 355 40.82 -13.23 31.14
CA SER A 355 41.45 -14.45 31.66
C SER A 355 40.52 -15.62 31.34
N PRO A 356 40.98 -16.71 30.70
CA PRO A 356 40.10 -17.79 30.28
C PRO A 356 39.77 -18.71 31.47
N ALA A 357 38.50 -18.81 31.82
CA ALA A 357 37.98 -19.87 32.69
C ALA A 357 37.58 -21.10 31.86
N PRO A 358 37.65 -22.33 32.40
CA PRO A 358 37.58 -23.57 31.63
C PRO A 358 36.15 -23.95 31.24
N VAL A 359 36.02 -24.56 30.05
CA VAL A 359 34.77 -25.14 29.52
C VAL A 359 34.53 -26.53 30.12
N PRO A 360 33.30 -26.90 30.56
CA PRO A 360 33.01 -28.25 31.02
C PRO A 360 32.90 -29.25 29.85
N SER A 361 33.39 -30.47 30.07
CA SER A 361 33.50 -31.54 29.09
C SER A 361 32.18 -32.24 28.74
N VAL A 362 31.98 -32.53 27.46
CA VAL A 362 30.93 -33.40 26.89
C VAL A 362 31.48 -34.83 26.72
N PRO A 363 30.71 -35.91 27.01
CA PRO A 363 31.19 -37.29 26.90
C PRO A 363 31.28 -37.77 25.43
N PRO A 364 32.11 -38.79 25.13
CA PRO A 364 32.55 -39.07 23.77
C PRO A 364 31.55 -39.94 22.99
N ALA A 365 31.31 -39.59 21.72
CA ALA A 365 30.83 -40.50 20.70
C ALA A 365 31.98 -40.91 19.77
N LEU A 366 31.95 -42.17 19.32
CA LEU A 366 33.00 -42.88 18.58
C LEU A 366 33.44 -42.19 17.27
N ALA A 367 34.73 -42.28 16.97
CA ALA A 367 35.35 -42.03 15.65
C ALA A 367 36.03 -43.34 15.18
N PRO A 368 36.63 -43.47 13.97
CA PRO A 368 36.78 -42.49 12.87
C PRO A 368 36.67 -43.08 11.44
N ALA A 369 36.81 -42.24 10.41
CA ALA A 369 37.64 -42.55 9.23
C ALA A 369 38.26 -41.25 8.66
N SER A 370 39.59 -41.19 8.60
CA SER A 370 40.41 -40.04 8.19
C SER A 370 40.46 -39.79 6.67
N PRO A 371 40.71 -38.54 6.23
CA PRO A 371 41.05 -38.18 4.86
C PRO A 371 42.58 -38.20 4.62
N ALA A 372 42.98 -38.33 3.35
CA ALA A 372 44.37 -38.29 2.89
C ALA A 372 44.79 -36.89 2.38
N ARG A 373 45.82 -36.32 3.03
CA ARG A 373 47.07 -35.65 2.54
C ARG A 373 47.09 -34.96 1.15
N MET A 374 47.81 -33.88 0.86
CA MET A 374 48.68 -32.86 1.52
C MET A 374 49.18 -31.94 0.36
N SER A 375 49.33 -30.61 0.49
CA SER A 375 50.63 -29.90 0.62
C SER A 375 50.56 -28.42 0.12
N PRO A 376 51.52 -27.52 0.48
CA PRO A 376 51.27 -26.07 0.70
C PRO A 376 52.15 -25.03 -0.06
N VAL A 377 51.65 -23.76 -0.14
CA VAL A 377 52.29 -22.39 0.06
C VAL A 377 53.39 -21.91 -0.96
N PRO A 378 53.48 -20.61 -1.42
CA PRO A 378 53.75 -19.44 -0.55
C PRO A 378 53.20 -18.02 -0.89
N GLU A 379 53.35 -17.16 0.12
CA GLU A 379 53.04 -15.72 0.26
C GLU A 379 53.98 -14.77 -0.51
N SER A 380 53.52 -13.53 -0.81
CA SER A 380 54.39 -12.33 -0.80
C SER A 380 53.65 -10.99 -0.70
N SER A 381 54.01 -10.23 0.35
CA SER A 381 54.31 -8.77 0.42
C SER A 381 53.28 -7.67 0.11
N THR A 382 53.11 -6.83 1.14
CA THR A 382 52.59 -5.46 1.30
C THR A 382 53.27 -4.40 0.42
N GLU A 383 52.52 -3.39 -0.06
CA GLU A 383 52.97 -1.97 -0.10
C GLU A 383 51.82 -0.98 -0.38
N ALA A 384 51.97 0.25 0.12
CA ALA A 384 50.98 1.34 0.17
C ALA A 384 51.12 2.32 -1.01
N PHE A 385 50.04 3.05 -1.34
CA PHE A 385 50.03 4.09 -2.39
C PHE A 385 49.78 5.51 -1.82
N PRO A 386 50.48 6.55 -2.31
CA PRO A 386 50.25 7.94 -1.94
C PRO A 386 49.28 8.66 -2.91
N ALA A 387 48.69 9.76 -2.42
CA ALA A 387 47.84 10.67 -3.17
C ALA A 387 48.66 11.70 -3.98
N GLU A 388 48.23 12.01 -5.20
CA GLU A 388 48.71 13.19 -5.93
C GLU A 388 47.59 13.85 -6.74
N VAL A 389 47.53 15.19 -6.64
CA VAL A 389 46.55 16.11 -7.25
C VAL A 389 47.17 16.68 -8.53
N VAL A 390 46.40 16.77 -9.63
CA VAL A 390 46.82 17.44 -10.88
C VAL A 390 45.72 18.40 -11.37
N PRO A 391 46.06 19.62 -11.87
CA PRO A 391 45.13 20.75 -11.96
C PRO A 391 44.38 20.90 -13.30
N VAL A 392 43.29 21.66 -13.26
CA VAL A 392 42.35 22.00 -14.35
C VAL A 392 42.88 23.17 -15.21
N PRO A 393 42.77 23.15 -16.56
CA PRO A 393 42.93 24.34 -17.39
C PRO A 393 41.58 25.02 -17.74
N ALA A 394 41.66 26.34 -17.91
CA ALA A 394 40.58 27.31 -18.02
C ALA A 394 39.76 27.28 -19.33
N SER A 395 38.50 27.73 -19.23
CA SER A 395 37.56 27.96 -20.35
C SER A 395 37.97 29.07 -21.32
N PRO A 396 37.41 29.06 -22.55
CA PRO A 396 37.04 30.32 -23.20
C PRO A 396 35.57 30.38 -23.68
N ALA A 397 34.98 31.53 -23.32
CA ALA A 397 34.03 32.41 -24.01
C ALA A 397 32.83 31.88 -24.83
N VAL A 398 31.67 32.43 -24.45
CA VAL A 398 30.33 32.40 -25.05
C VAL A 398 30.25 33.25 -26.33
N LEU A 399 29.51 32.78 -27.33
CA LEU A 399 29.01 33.56 -28.47
C LEU A 399 27.50 33.30 -28.64
N GLU A 400 26.69 34.37 -28.55
CA GLU A 400 25.26 34.36 -28.87
C GLU A 400 25.00 34.63 -30.37
N PRO A 401 23.92 34.10 -30.97
CA PRO A 401 23.59 34.35 -32.38
C PRO A 401 22.62 35.51 -32.58
N SER A 402 22.89 36.31 -33.61
CA SER A 402 22.03 37.37 -34.15
C SER A 402 21.12 36.88 -35.28
N ALA A 403 19.90 37.39 -35.32
CA ALA A 403 18.86 37.12 -36.30
C ALA A 403 19.05 37.82 -37.66
N THR A 404 18.54 37.22 -38.74
CA THR A 404 18.15 37.89 -40.00
C THR A 404 16.96 37.17 -40.67
N ALA A 405 16.10 37.95 -41.34
CA ALA A 405 14.82 37.54 -41.92
C ALA A 405 14.73 37.79 -43.44
N GLY A 406 13.85 37.02 -44.11
CA GLY A 406 13.21 37.29 -45.42
C GLY A 406 13.36 36.17 -46.46
N PRO A 407 12.42 35.96 -47.44
CA PRO A 407 11.38 36.88 -47.92
C PRO A 407 9.92 36.32 -47.99
N VAL A 408 8.96 37.22 -48.24
CA VAL A 408 7.48 37.08 -48.21
C VAL A 408 6.86 37.06 -49.62
N VAL A 409 5.70 36.39 -49.79
CA VAL A 409 4.80 36.34 -50.97
C VAL A 409 3.35 36.73 -50.51
N PRO A 410 2.49 37.40 -51.34
CA PRO A 410 1.48 38.38 -50.90
C PRO A 410 0.11 37.81 -50.45
N PRO A 411 -0.79 38.62 -49.85
CA PRO A 411 -1.91 38.13 -49.04
C PRO A 411 -3.20 37.94 -49.83
N ILE A 412 -3.96 36.88 -49.49
CA ILE A 412 -5.38 36.74 -49.83
C ILE A 412 -6.19 37.28 -48.63
N SER A 413 -7.24 38.05 -48.95
CA SER A 413 -8.06 38.86 -48.05
C SER A 413 -8.56 38.17 -46.77
N ALA A 414 -8.55 38.93 -45.68
CA ALA A 414 -8.73 38.51 -44.29
C ALA A 414 -10.19 38.24 -43.91
N GLY A 415 -10.53 36.96 -43.71
CA GLY A 415 -11.53 36.54 -42.74
C GLY A 415 -10.85 36.02 -41.46
N PRO A 416 -11.55 35.91 -40.31
CA PRO A 416 -10.95 35.37 -39.09
C PRO A 416 -10.65 33.88 -39.26
N VAL A 417 -9.38 33.55 -39.56
CA VAL A 417 -8.90 32.18 -39.71
C VAL A 417 -8.77 31.53 -38.34
N ARG A 418 -9.43 30.40 -38.11
CA ARG A 418 -9.26 29.57 -36.90
C ARG A 418 -8.16 28.53 -37.14
N ARG A 419 -7.32 28.30 -36.13
CA ARG A 419 -6.21 27.33 -36.18
C ARG A 419 -6.55 26.12 -35.32
N PHE A 420 -6.41 24.93 -35.88
CA PHE A 420 -6.33 23.68 -35.15
C PHE A 420 -4.85 23.34 -34.95
N LEU A 421 -4.44 23.30 -33.68
CA LEU A 421 -3.09 22.98 -33.24
C LEU A 421 -2.99 21.48 -32.98
N LEU A 422 -1.79 20.90 -33.11
CA LEU A 422 -1.55 19.51 -32.68
C LEU A 422 -1.87 19.39 -31.18
N PRO A 423 -2.93 18.65 -30.78
CA PRO A 423 -3.25 18.48 -29.38
C PRO A 423 -2.22 17.56 -28.71
N ASP A 424 -2.12 17.63 -27.39
CA ASP A 424 -1.42 16.59 -26.62
C ASP A 424 -2.20 15.28 -26.80
N LEU A 425 -1.58 14.33 -27.49
CA LEU A 425 -2.14 13.02 -27.78
C LEU A 425 -2.13 12.08 -26.55
N GLY A 426 -1.68 12.58 -25.39
CA GLY A 426 -1.40 11.80 -24.20
C GLY A 426 -0.03 11.12 -24.30
N GLU A 427 0.47 10.59 -23.18
CA GLU A 427 1.73 9.83 -23.08
C GLU A 427 3.04 10.64 -23.01
N GLY A 428 3.01 11.98 -22.91
CA GLY A 428 4.21 12.80 -22.75
C GLY A 428 5.06 12.95 -24.03
N LEU A 429 4.42 12.82 -25.19
CA LEU A 429 5.03 13.04 -26.50
C LEU A 429 5.13 14.55 -26.79
N VAL A 430 6.30 15.00 -27.27
CA VAL A 430 6.53 16.43 -27.57
C VAL A 430 6.31 16.78 -29.05
N GLU A 431 6.20 15.78 -29.92
CA GLU A 431 6.07 15.91 -31.37
C GLU A 431 5.37 14.70 -32.01
N ALA A 432 4.81 14.88 -33.20
CA ALA A 432 4.23 13.82 -34.03
C ALA A 432 4.54 14.05 -35.52
N GLU A 433 4.74 12.98 -36.29
CA GLU A 433 5.01 13.06 -37.74
C GLU A 433 3.70 13.02 -38.53
N ILE A 434 3.54 13.88 -39.54
CA ILE A 434 2.37 13.83 -40.43
C ILE A 434 2.52 12.64 -41.39
N VAL A 435 1.66 11.62 -41.29
CA VAL A 435 1.67 10.48 -42.21
C VAL A 435 0.98 10.84 -43.52
N ARG A 436 -0.22 11.42 -43.43
CA ARG A 436 -0.97 11.93 -44.58
C ARG A 436 -2.12 12.83 -44.16
N TRP A 437 -2.46 13.76 -45.05
CA TRP A 437 -3.66 14.58 -44.94
C TRP A 437 -4.86 13.83 -45.52
N LEU A 438 -5.99 13.86 -44.80
CA LEU A 438 -7.25 13.27 -45.23
C LEU A 438 -8.19 14.30 -45.89
N VAL A 439 -7.78 15.58 -45.91
CA VAL A 439 -8.52 16.71 -46.49
C VAL A 439 -7.60 17.61 -47.32
N ALA A 440 -8.17 18.34 -48.27
CA ALA A 440 -7.44 19.29 -49.13
C ALA A 440 -7.84 20.76 -48.89
N PRO A 441 -6.96 21.74 -49.20
CA PRO A 441 -7.34 23.16 -49.19
C PRO A 441 -8.59 23.44 -50.03
N GLY A 442 -9.54 24.18 -49.46
CA GLY A 442 -10.85 24.50 -50.04
C GLY A 442 -11.97 23.53 -49.66
N GLU A 443 -11.66 22.35 -49.11
CA GLU A 443 -12.64 21.33 -48.77
C GLU A 443 -13.46 21.71 -47.50
N PRO A 444 -14.80 21.49 -47.49
CA PRO A 444 -15.59 21.68 -46.28
C PRO A 444 -15.36 20.54 -45.29
N VAL A 445 -15.10 20.87 -44.04
CA VAL A 445 -14.87 19.93 -42.94
C VAL A 445 -15.89 20.18 -41.83
N GLU A 446 -16.48 19.10 -41.34
CA GLU A 446 -17.40 19.09 -40.21
C GLU A 446 -16.67 18.79 -38.88
N VAL A 447 -17.26 19.19 -37.76
CA VAL A 447 -16.73 18.82 -36.43
C VAL A 447 -16.67 17.28 -36.33
N ASP A 448 -15.60 16.79 -35.72
CA ASP A 448 -15.27 15.38 -35.53
C ASP A 448 -14.91 14.59 -36.79
N THR A 449 -14.78 15.25 -37.94
CA THR A 449 -14.31 14.60 -39.19
C THR A 449 -12.78 14.41 -39.13
N PRO A 450 -12.23 13.21 -39.39
CA PRO A 450 -10.79 12.98 -39.47
C PRO A 450 -10.14 13.86 -40.55
N VAL A 451 -9.10 14.63 -40.18
CA VAL A 451 -8.43 15.55 -41.11
C VAL A 451 -6.98 15.21 -41.40
N VAL A 452 -6.29 14.55 -40.48
CA VAL A 452 -4.88 14.18 -40.63
C VAL A 452 -4.58 12.91 -39.86
N GLU A 453 -3.77 12.05 -40.46
CA GLU A 453 -3.13 10.92 -39.78
C GLU A 453 -1.75 11.36 -39.32
N VAL A 454 -1.50 11.21 -38.03
CA VAL A 454 -0.19 11.50 -37.43
C VAL A 454 0.38 10.25 -36.80
N GLU A 455 1.66 10.00 -37.02
CA GLU A 455 2.40 8.89 -36.43
C GLU A 455 3.13 9.38 -35.19
N THR A 456 2.90 8.64 -34.11
CA THR A 456 3.64 8.76 -32.85
C THR A 456 4.52 7.53 -32.68
N ALA A 457 5.41 7.53 -31.69
CA ALA A 457 6.37 6.45 -31.45
C ALA A 457 5.77 5.03 -31.24
N LYS A 458 4.44 4.87 -31.23
CA LYS A 458 3.76 3.59 -31.01
C LYS A 458 2.63 3.31 -31.99
N THR A 459 1.91 4.33 -32.46
CA THR A 459 0.73 4.17 -33.31
C THR A 459 0.48 5.37 -34.22
N VAL A 460 -0.14 5.11 -35.37
CA VAL A 460 -0.78 6.14 -36.21
C VAL A 460 -2.15 6.45 -35.63
N VAL A 461 -2.45 7.74 -35.43
CA VAL A 461 -3.70 8.23 -34.87
C VAL A 461 -4.35 9.20 -35.85
N GLU A 462 -5.64 9.03 -36.10
CA GLU A 462 -6.43 9.99 -36.87
C GLU A 462 -6.89 11.14 -35.96
N LEU A 463 -6.58 12.37 -36.34
CA LEU A 463 -7.01 13.55 -35.61
C LEU A 463 -8.34 14.08 -36.17
N PRO A 464 -9.44 14.01 -35.42
CA PRO A 464 -10.71 14.63 -35.80
C PRO A 464 -10.64 16.16 -35.68
N SER A 465 -11.25 16.88 -36.61
CA SER A 465 -11.32 18.34 -36.57
C SER A 465 -12.21 18.84 -35.43
N PRO A 466 -11.74 19.73 -34.55
CA PRO A 466 -12.59 20.33 -33.50
C PRO A 466 -13.49 21.45 -34.03
N HIS A 467 -13.39 21.81 -35.32
CA HIS A 467 -14.04 22.98 -35.90
C HIS A 467 -14.69 22.67 -37.25
N ARG A 468 -15.88 23.25 -37.47
CA ARG A 468 -16.55 23.31 -38.77
C ARG A 468 -16.01 24.47 -39.60
N GLY A 469 -15.68 24.25 -40.86
CA GLY A 469 -15.21 25.32 -41.77
C GLY A 469 -14.66 24.81 -43.09
N ARG A 470 -14.20 25.71 -43.97
CA ARG A 470 -13.44 25.32 -45.17
C ARG A 470 -11.95 25.38 -44.91
N VAL A 471 -11.22 24.35 -45.29
CA VAL A 471 -9.75 24.28 -45.13
C VAL A 471 -9.10 25.44 -45.89
N ALA A 472 -8.35 26.28 -45.19
CA ALA A 472 -7.60 27.39 -45.75
C ALA A 472 -6.16 26.96 -46.09
N VAL A 473 -5.45 26.39 -45.12
CA VAL A 473 -4.03 26.03 -45.22
C VAL A 473 -3.76 24.77 -44.40
N LEU A 474 -3.05 23.81 -45.02
CA LEU A 474 -2.42 22.68 -44.33
C LEU A 474 -1.01 23.11 -43.93
N HIS A 475 -0.68 23.05 -42.65
CA HIS A 475 0.63 23.44 -42.12
C HIS A 475 1.49 22.18 -41.97
N GLY A 476 2.37 21.97 -42.95
CA GLY A 476 3.27 20.80 -43.02
C GLY A 476 2.91 19.83 -44.15
N ARG A 477 3.92 19.09 -44.61
CA ARG A 477 3.82 18.05 -45.62
C ARG A 477 3.84 16.67 -44.95
N PRO A 478 3.30 15.63 -45.59
CA PRO A 478 3.56 14.25 -45.17
C PRO A 478 5.07 14.00 -45.01
N GLY A 479 5.48 13.47 -43.87
CA GLY A 479 6.87 13.29 -43.44
C GLY A 479 7.42 14.40 -42.53
N ASP A 480 6.73 15.52 -42.37
CA ASP A 480 7.17 16.60 -41.48
C ASP A 480 6.80 16.28 -40.02
N VAL A 481 7.76 16.52 -39.11
CA VAL A 481 7.58 16.38 -37.65
C VAL A 481 7.08 17.70 -37.07
N VAL A 482 5.94 17.66 -36.37
CA VAL A 482 5.24 18.82 -35.82
C VAL A 482 5.20 18.73 -34.31
N ALA A 483 5.63 19.78 -33.62
CA ALA A 483 5.61 19.84 -32.14
C ALA A 483 4.18 20.02 -31.59
N VAL A 484 3.91 19.47 -30.41
CA VAL A 484 2.62 19.68 -29.72
C VAL A 484 2.38 21.18 -29.49
N GLY A 485 1.19 21.65 -29.84
CA GLY A 485 0.83 23.07 -29.80
C GLY A 485 1.17 23.88 -31.07
N ALA A 486 1.88 23.29 -32.05
CA ALA A 486 2.10 23.92 -33.35
C ALA A 486 0.85 23.79 -34.25
N PRO A 487 0.59 24.76 -35.16
CA PRO A 487 -0.58 24.72 -36.03
C PRO A 487 -0.47 23.57 -37.04
N LEU A 488 -1.53 22.76 -37.13
CA LEU A 488 -1.70 21.72 -38.15
C LEU A 488 -2.58 22.22 -39.30
N LEU A 489 -3.73 22.82 -38.96
CA LEU A 489 -4.77 23.15 -39.94
C LEU A 489 -5.35 24.53 -39.68
N SER A 490 -5.63 25.28 -40.74
CA SER A 490 -6.30 26.57 -40.65
C SER A 490 -7.60 26.54 -41.46
N PHE A 491 -8.69 27.09 -40.91
CA PHE A 491 -10.01 27.08 -41.55
C PHE A 491 -10.62 28.48 -41.64
N HIS A 492 -11.42 28.70 -42.68
CA HIS A 492 -12.37 29.79 -42.74
C HIS A 492 -13.71 29.36 -42.12
N PRO A 493 -14.27 30.12 -41.15
CA PRO A 493 -15.56 29.81 -40.56
C PRO A 493 -16.68 29.87 -41.61
N PRO A 494 -17.76 29.09 -41.45
CA PRO A 494 -18.90 29.17 -42.35
C PRO A 494 -19.61 30.52 -42.18
N GLY A 495 -19.59 31.36 -43.21
CA GLY A 495 -20.37 32.60 -43.30
C GLY A 495 -19.56 33.90 -43.32
N GLY A 496 -19.30 34.42 -44.53
CA GLY A 496 -18.98 35.82 -44.84
C GLY A 496 -17.87 36.01 -45.89
N PRO A 497 -17.95 36.97 -46.84
CA PRO A 497 -19.10 37.64 -47.45
C PRO A 497 -19.11 37.37 -48.98
N ASP A 498 -19.58 36.20 -49.42
CA ASP A 498 -19.97 35.99 -50.83
C ASP A 498 -20.78 34.70 -50.94
N ALA A 499 -22.09 34.79 -50.66
CA ALA A 499 -23.10 33.82 -51.08
C ALA A 499 -24.49 34.41 -50.84
N ALA A 500 -25.02 35.09 -51.85
CA ALA A 500 -26.45 35.37 -51.94
C ALA A 500 -27.23 34.08 -52.22
N ALA A 501 -28.46 34.01 -51.70
CA ALA A 501 -29.37 32.85 -51.64
C ALA A 501 -29.76 32.24 -53.01
N PRO A 502 -30.39 31.04 -53.03
CA PRO A 502 -31.86 31.02 -52.99
C PRO A 502 -32.51 29.98 -52.06
N SER A 503 -33.83 30.15 -51.95
CA SER A 503 -34.86 29.65 -51.03
C SER A 503 -35.21 28.16 -51.02
N SER A 504 -35.63 27.65 -49.85
CA SER A 504 -36.85 26.82 -49.67
C SER A 504 -37.28 26.80 -48.19
N GLY A 505 -38.54 27.14 -47.89
CA GLY A 505 -39.05 27.51 -46.56
C GLY A 505 -39.45 26.38 -45.59
N PRO A 506 -39.98 26.72 -44.40
CA PRO A 506 -40.27 25.77 -43.33
C PRO A 506 -41.77 25.48 -43.15
N PRO A 507 -42.13 24.33 -42.56
CA PRO A 507 -43.23 24.22 -41.61
C PRO A 507 -42.66 23.76 -40.26
N GLY A 508 -43.05 24.22 -39.08
CA GLY A 508 -44.11 25.07 -38.58
C GLY A 508 -44.07 24.83 -37.06
N GLU A 509 -44.07 25.88 -36.25
CA GLU A 509 -44.25 25.75 -34.79
C GLU A 509 -45.70 25.35 -34.45
N PRO A 510 -45.98 24.96 -33.19
CA PRO A 510 -46.36 26.00 -32.24
C PRO A 510 -45.60 25.93 -30.90
N ALA A 511 -44.95 27.05 -30.60
CA ALA A 511 -44.89 27.80 -29.34
C ALA A 511 -45.59 27.22 -28.10
N MET A 512 -44.98 27.47 -26.93
CA MET A 512 -45.47 28.54 -26.04
C MET A 512 -44.52 28.87 -24.87
N ALA A 513 -44.17 30.17 -24.81
CA ALA A 513 -43.79 31.05 -23.68
C ALA A 513 -42.71 30.56 -22.69
N GLY A 514 -41.56 31.24 -22.57
CA GLY A 514 -41.37 32.63 -22.13
C GLY A 514 -41.14 32.62 -20.61
N THR A 515 -40.07 33.12 -20.00
CA THR A 515 -39.37 34.41 -20.16
C THR A 515 -38.12 34.40 -19.26
N ASP A 516 -37.01 34.95 -19.75
CA ASP A 516 -35.86 35.44 -18.97
C ASP A 516 -36.22 36.83 -18.36
N PRO A 517 -35.59 37.33 -17.27
CA PRO A 517 -34.24 37.91 -17.40
C PRO A 517 -33.30 37.87 -16.17
N ALA A 518 -32.01 38.01 -16.46
CA ALA A 518 -30.91 38.45 -15.56
C ALA A 518 -31.00 39.98 -15.26
N PRO A 519 -29.95 40.71 -14.77
CA PRO A 519 -28.87 40.48 -13.79
C PRO A 519 -28.75 41.64 -12.75
N SER A 520 -27.70 41.66 -11.89
CA SER A 520 -26.85 42.85 -11.57
C SER A 520 -26.65 43.29 -10.08
N ALA A 521 -25.34 43.40 -9.73
CA ALA A 521 -24.64 44.45 -8.95
C ALA A 521 -24.61 44.55 -7.39
N SER A 522 -23.37 44.36 -6.89
CA SER A 522 -22.50 45.22 -6.07
C SER A 522 -22.72 45.50 -4.56
N ALA A 523 -21.72 45.03 -3.80
CA ALA A 523 -20.87 45.74 -2.80
C ALA A 523 -21.43 46.21 -1.43
N GLY A 524 -20.77 45.72 -0.37
CA GLY A 524 -20.48 46.52 0.85
C GLY A 524 -20.64 45.82 2.21
N GLY A 525 -19.51 45.41 2.82
CA GLY A 525 -19.20 45.68 4.24
C GLY A 525 -19.68 44.75 5.37
N THR A 526 -18.69 44.10 6.00
CA THR A 526 -18.55 43.75 7.44
C THR A 526 -19.50 42.74 8.11
N GLY A 527 -18.93 41.71 8.76
CA GLY A 527 -19.57 41.01 9.88
C GLY A 527 -19.28 39.50 10.00
N MET A 528 -18.57 39.15 11.07
CA MET A 528 -18.35 37.84 11.70
C MET A 528 -19.47 36.76 11.65
N THR A 529 -19.01 35.50 11.77
CA THR A 529 -19.68 34.25 12.27
C THR A 529 -20.67 33.48 11.38
N GLY A 530 -20.54 32.14 11.36
CA GLY A 530 -21.65 31.21 11.15
C GLY A 530 -21.50 30.10 10.10
N THR A 531 -21.29 28.87 10.57
CA THR A 531 -22.08 27.64 10.27
C THR A 531 -22.35 27.19 8.83
N ALA A 532 -22.03 25.91 8.59
CA ALA A 532 -22.44 25.11 7.43
C ALA A 532 -23.97 24.89 7.35
N PRO A 533 -24.57 24.85 6.14
CA PRO A 533 -25.98 24.52 6.00
C PRO A 533 -26.22 23.03 5.79
N THR A 534 -27.01 22.45 6.69
CA THR A 534 -27.75 21.20 6.56
C THR A 534 -28.90 21.37 5.57
N LEU A 535 -29.06 20.44 4.62
CA LEU A 535 -30.26 20.34 3.79
C LEU A 535 -31.26 19.37 4.44
N PHE A 536 -32.46 19.88 4.73
CA PHE A 536 -33.60 19.19 5.31
C PHE A 536 -34.69 19.08 4.24
N ILE A 537 -35.25 17.89 4.00
CA ILE A 537 -36.54 17.69 3.29
C ILE A 537 -37.31 16.57 4.02
N PRO A 538 -38.64 16.70 4.21
CA PRO A 538 -39.33 16.28 5.44
C PRO A 538 -40.03 14.91 5.36
N ALA A 539 -40.35 14.39 6.54
CA ALA A 539 -41.21 13.24 6.77
C ALA A 539 -42.69 13.52 6.43
N GLY A 540 -43.34 12.52 5.83
CA GLY A 540 -44.79 12.41 5.71
C GLY A 540 -45.22 11.06 6.29
N ASP A 541 -46.18 11.12 7.20
CA ASP A 541 -46.44 10.16 8.26
C ASP A 541 -47.65 9.25 7.96
N THR A 542 -47.77 8.19 8.78
CA THR A 542 -48.95 7.40 9.14
C THR A 542 -49.37 6.16 8.31
N GLY A 543 -49.47 5.02 9.02
CA GLY A 543 -50.57 4.09 8.80
C GLY A 543 -50.29 2.60 8.97
N MET A 544 -49.96 2.14 10.18
CA MET A 544 -50.12 0.74 10.58
C MET A 544 -51.61 0.33 10.59
N THR A 545 -51.96 -0.85 10.07
CA THR A 545 -52.68 -1.94 10.80
C THR A 545 -53.14 -3.09 9.90
N GLY A 546 -52.84 -4.32 10.34
CA GLY A 546 -53.74 -5.48 10.37
C GLY A 546 -54.05 -6.25 9.07
N ALA A 547 -53.60 -7.50 8.98
CA ALA A 547 -54.46 -8.69 9.05
C ALA A 547 -53.75 -9.96 8.55
N LEU A 548 -53.90 -11.02 9.33
CA LEU A 548 -53.56 -12.41 9.03
C LEU A 548 -54.31 -12.89 7.77
N ALA A 549 -53.60 -13.53 6.84
CA ALA A 549 -54.21 -14.44 5.87
C ALA A 549 -53.22 -15.55 5.49
N HIS A 550 -53.61 -16.76 5.89
CA HIS A 550 -53.02 -18.05 5.56
C HIS A 550 -53.24 -18.37 4.07
N ALA A 551 -52.19 -18.84 3.38
CA ALA A 551 -52.28 -19.45 2.06
C ALA A 551 -51.32 -20.65 1.97
N PRO A 552 -51.65 -21.69 1.18
CA PRO A 552 -51.50 -23.08 1.60
C PRO A 552 -50.21 -23.76 1.14
N ASP A 553 -49.87 -24.81 1.88
CA ASP A 553 -48.83 -25.80 1.64
C ASP A 553 -49.09 -26.65 0.37
N PRO A 554 -48.15 -26.79 -0.56
CA PRO A 554 -48.16 -27.87 -1.54
C PRO A 554 -47.27 -29.02 -1.03
N GLY A 555 -47.92 -30.13 -0.68
CA GLY A 555 -47.30 -31.35 -0.16
C GLY A 555 -46.33 -32.08 -1.10
N PRO A 556 -45.77 -33.22 -0.65
CA PRO A 556 -44.50 -33.76 -1.13
C PRO A 556 -44.64 -34.63 -2.39
N GLY A 557 -43.68 -34.48 -3.31
CA GLY A 557 -43.49 -35.34 -4.49
C GLY A 557 -42.00 -35.48 -4.85
N PRO A 558 -41.56 -36.61 -5.42
CA PRO A 558 -40.26 -37.22 -5.10
C PRO A 558 -39.06 -36.73 -5.95
N ALA A 559 -37.86 -36.76 -5.35
CA ALA A 559 -36.55 -36.69 -6.03
C ALA A 559 -36.29 -37.96 -6.87
N ALA A 560 -35.42 -38.05 -7.90
CA ALA A 560 -34.11 -37.43 -8.20
C ALA A 560 -33.73 -37.77 -9.68
N PRO A 561 -32.47 -37.67 -10.15
CA PRO A 561 -31.50 -36.58 -10.14
C PRO A 561 -31.11 -36.17 -11.58
N GLY A 562 -30.79 -34.90 -11.80
CA GLY A 562 -30.10 -34.44 -13.00
C GLY A 562 -29.00 -33.48 -12.59
N ASP A 563 -27.76 -33.76 -13.00
CA ASP A 563 -26.57 -32.95 -12.71
C ASP A 563 -26.84 -31.46 -12.97
N ALA A 564 -27.11 -30.72 -11.90
CA ALA A 564 -27.18 -29.27 -11.93
C ALA A 564 -25.75 -28.75 -11.73
N ALA A 565 -25.20 -28.13 -12.76
CA ALA A 565 -23.98 -27.35 -12.66
C ALA A 565 -24.08 -26.37 -11.45
N PRO A 566 -22.99 -26.14 -10.70
CA PRO A 566 -23.04 -25.33 -9.49
C PRO A 566 -23.59 -23.94 -9.82
N ALA A 567 -24.61 -23.53 -9.08
CA ALA A 567 -25.19 -22.20 -9.19
C ALA A 567 -24.12 -21.14 -8.87
N ASP A 568 -23.86 -20.25 -9.81
CA ASP A 568 -22.91 -19.16 -9.65
C ASP A 568 -23.39 -18.14 -8.61
N GLY A 569 -23.09 -18.41 -7.35
CA GLY A 569 -23.31 -17.52 -6.21
C GLY A 569 -22.29 -16.38 -6.13
N ARG A 570 -22.17 -15.55 -7.17
CA ARG A 570 -21.46 -14.27 -7.08
C ARG A 570 -22.47 -13.13 -6.97
N ALA A 571 -22.44 -12.38 -5.88
CA ALA A 571 -23.28 -11.20 -5.69
C ALA A 571 -22.87 -10.11 -6.71
N GLY A 572 -23.70 -9.85 -7.72
CA GLY A 572 -23.39 -8.84 -8.72
C GLY A 572 -24.36 -8.77 -9.88
N GLY A 573 -25.62 -8.36 -9.63
CA GLY A 573 -26.61 -8.10 -10.67
C GLY A 573 -26.87 -9.28 -11.63
N PRO A 574 -27.65 -9.08 -12.71
CA PRO A 574 -27.71 -10.08 -13.77
C PRO A 574 -26.32 -10.19 -14.40
N VAL A 575 -25.78 -11.42 -14.47
CA VAL A 575 -24.54 -11.71 -15.18
C VAL A 575 -24.72 -11.32 -16.64
N VAL A 576 -24.23 -10.14 -16.99
CA VAL A 576 -24.41 -9.56 -18.34
C VAL A 576 -23.67 -10.37 -19.39
N ARG A 577 -22.52 -10.96 -19.02
CA ARG A 577 -21.70 -11.74 -19.95
C ARG A 577 -20.74 -12.67 -19.20
N ARG A 578 -20.77 -13.95 -19.56
CA ARG A 578 -19.72 -14.92 -19.20
C ARG A 578 -18.74 -15.03 -20.36
N ARG A 579 -17.44 -14.95 -20.08
CA ARG A 579 -16.41 -15.25 -21.06
C ARG A 579 -15.58 -16.42 -20.50
N PRO A 580 -15.66 -17.61 -21.10
CA PRO A 580 -14.75 -18.68 -20.69
C PRO A 580 -13.31 -18.21 -20.90
N LEU A 581 -12.41 -18.65 -20.02
CA LEU A 581 -10.99 -18.53 -20.31
C LEU A 581 -10.72 -19.40 -21.54
N ASP A 582 -10.42 -18.77 -22.67
CA ASP A 582 -9.96 -19.48 -23.85
C ASP A 582 -8.63 -20.20 -23.55
N GLY A 583 -8.22 -21.11 -24.44
CA GLY A 583 -7.03 -21.96 -24.21
C GLY A 583 -5.77 -21.16 -23.85
N TRP A 584 -5.62 -19.96 -24.45
CA TRP A 584 -4.52 -19.04 -24.16
C TRP A 584 -4.63 -18.39 -22.78
N ARG A 585 -5.75 -17.72 -22.48
CA ARG A 585 -5.96 -17.06 -21.18
C ARG A 585 -5.94 -18.06 -20.03
N GLY A 586 -6.43 -19.28 -20.25
CA GLY A 586 -6.33 -20.37 -19.29
C GLY A 586 -4.89 -20.83 -19.05
N ALA A 587 -4.05 -20.88 -20.10
CA ALA A 587 -2.63 -21.22 -19.95
C ALA A 587 -1.86 -20.12 -19.19
N VAL A 588 -2.10 -18.85 -19.53
CA VAL A 588 -1.52 -17.70 -18.80
C VAL A 588 -1.93 -17.73 -17.33
N ALA A 589 -3.21 -17.95 -17.03
CA ALA A 589 -3.71 -18.02 -15.66
C ALA A 589 -3.03 -19.14 -14.85
N ARG A 590 -2.83 -20.32 -15.43
CA ARG A 590 -2.08 -21.41 -14.78
C ARG A 590 -0.62 -21.03 -14.54
N LYS A 591 0.03 -20.39 -15.50
CA LYS A 591 1.44 -19.97 -15.38
C LYS A 591 1.65 -18.92 -14.29
N VAL A 592 0.76 -17.91 -14.23
CA VAL A 592 0.76 -16.89 -13.18
C VAL A 592 0.49 -17.50 -11.79
N ALA A 593 -0.42 -18.46 -11.71
CA ALA A 593 -0.70 -19.18 -10.48
C ALA A 593 0.48 -20.04 -10.02
N ALA A 594 1.19 -20.70 -10.93
CA ALA A 594 2.42 -21.45 -10.62
C ALA A 594 3.52 -20.51 -10.08
N ALA A 595 3.76 -19.37 -10.76
CA ALA A 595 4.71 -18.38 -10.29
C ALA A 595 4.42 -17.90 -8.86
N HIS A 596 3.17 -17.55 -8.54
CA HIS A 596 2.81 -17.12 -7.18
C HIS A 596 2.93 -18.21 -6.11
N ARG A 597 2.73 -19.47 -6.47
CA ARG A 597 2.82 -20.59 -5.52
C ARG A 597 4.25 -21.02 -5.26
N GLU A 598 5.09 -20.96 -6.29
CA GLU A 598 6.39 -21.62 -6.28
C GLU A 598 7.56 -20.67 -6.14
N ILE A 599 7.42 -19.39 -6.55
CA ILE A 599 8.51 -18.41 -6.53
C ILE A 599 8.28 -17.43 -5.38
N PRO A 600 9.11 -17.45 -4.32
CA PRO A 600 9.19 -16.39 -3.31
C PRO A 600 9.81 -15.14 -3.93
N ALA A 601 9.00 -14.41 -4.72
CA ALA A 601 9.47 -13.29 -5.51
C ALA A 601 9.77 -12.06 -4.65
N VAL A 602 10.95 -11.47 -4.82
CA VAL A 602 11.35 -10.19 -4.21
C VAL A 602 11.71 -9.22 -5.32
N THR A 603 11.43 -7.92 -5.12
CA THR A 603 11.74 -6.87 -6.12
C THR A 603 12.63 -5.81 -5.53
N VAL A 604 13.71 -5.48 -6.24
CA VAL A 604 14.61 -4.37 -5.95
C VAL A 604 14.51 -3.31 -7.04
N TRP A 605 14.85 -2.07 -6.69
CA TRP A 605 14.61 -0.88 -7.51
C TRP A 605 15.83 0.03 -7.54
N VAL A 606 16.03 0.72 -8.65
CA VAL A 606 17.01 1.80 -8.75
C VAL A 606 16.52 2.87 -9.74
N ASP A 607 16.67 4.13 -9.35
CA ASP A 607 16.48 5.26 -10.27
C ASP A 607 17.82 5.56 -10.96
N ALA A 608 17.79 5.73 -12.28
CA ALA A 608 18.97 5.95 -13.12
C ALA A 608 18.81 7.21 -13.99
N ASP A 609 19.89 7.98 -14.16
CA ASP A 609 19.94 9.14 -15.05
C ASP A 609 20.15 8.69 -16.51
N ALA A 610 19.05 8.52 -17.25
CA ALA A 610 19.06 8.13 -18.65
C ALA A 610 19.34 9.30 -19.62
N THR A 611 19.74 10.48 -19.13
CA THR A 611 19.97 11.66 -19.99
C THR A 611 21.05 11.39 -21.03
N GLY A 612 22.16 10.76 -20.64
CA GLY A 612 23.25 10.36 -21.54
C GLY A 612 22.75 9.36 -22.59
N LEU A 613 22.07 8.31 -22.15
CA LEU A 613 21.49 7.28 -23.03
C LEU A 613 20.53 7.85 -24.07
N LEU A 614 19.63 8.75 -23.68
CA LEU A 614 18.72 9.40 -24.61
C LEU A 614 19.45 10.30 -25.61
N ALA A 615 20.52 10.98 -25.18
CA ALA A 615 21.36 11.77 -26.07
C ALA A 615 22.11 10.90 -27.09
N ALA A 616 22.74 9.81 -26.64
CA ALA A 616 23.43 8.86 -27.51
C ALA A 616 22.47 8.20 -28.52
N ARG A 617 21.26 7.82 -28.07
CA ARG A 617 20.22 7.27 -28.93
C ARG A 617 19.76 8.27 -30.00
N ARG A 618 19.74 9.57 -29.70
CA ARG A 618 19.48 10.63 -30.69
C ARG A 618 20.66 10.84 -31.62
N ALA A 619 21.90 10.69 -31.16
CA ALA A 619 23.08 10.84 -32.00
C ALA A 619 23.16 9.77 -33.11
N VAL A 620 22.87 8.50 -32.79
CA VAL A 620 22.82 7.39 -33.76
C VAL A 620 21.82 7.63 -34.89
N ALA A 621 20.76 8.41 -34.63
CA ALA A 621 19.77 8.78 -35.63
C ALA A 621 20.29 9.71 -36.74
N SER A 622 21.44 10.34 -36.53
CA SER A 622 21.99 11.36 -37.42
C SER A 622 22.80 10.74 -38.57
N ASP A 623 23.02 9.42 -38.54
CA ASP A 623 23.75 8.67 -39.57
C ASP A 623 22.78 8.10 -40.63
N PRO A 624 22.90 8.45 -41.93
CA PRO A 624 21.96 8.02 -42.96
C PRO A 624 21.99 6.50 -43.20
N GLY A 625 21.05 5.77 -42.58
CA GLY A 625 20.80 4.35 -42.86
C GLY A 625 20.74 3.41 -41.65
N ALA A 626 21.07 3.88 -40.43
CA ALA A 626 21.00 3.07 -39.22
C ALA A 626 19.64 3.26 -38.49
N PRO A 627 18.82 2.21 -38.28
CA PRO A 627 17.59 2.33 -37.51
C PRO A 627 17.89 2.61 -36.03
N ARG A 628 17.19 3.60 -35.44
CA ARG A 628 17.34 3.94 -34.01
C ARG A 628 16.97 2.73 -33.14
N PRO A 629 17.84 2.26 -32.23
CA PRO A 629 17.47 1.17 -31.35
C PRO A 629 16.33 1.59 -30.41
N GLY A 630 15.34 0.70 -30.25
CA GLY A 630 14.25 0.89 -29.28
C GLY A 630 14.74 0.72 -27.84
N LEU A 631 14.06 1.33 -26.87
CA LEU A 631 14.41 1.19 -25.45
C LEU A 631 14.38 -0.27 -24.99
N LEU A 632 13.44 -1.08 -25.50
CA LEU A 632 13.40 -2.51 -25.20
C LEU A 632 14.63 -3.25 -25.74
N ALA A 633 15.13 -2.89 -26.92
CA ALA A 633 16.35 -3.50 -27.48
C ALA A 633 17.61 -3.11 -26.68
N LEU A 634 17.67 -1.87 -26.21
CA LEU A 634 18.74 -1.42 -25.32
C LEU A 634 18.67 -2.14 -23.97
N LEU A 635 17.48 -2.27 -23.39
CA LEU A 635 17.26 -3.03 -22.16
C LEU A 635 17.64 -4.51 -22.33
N SER A 636 17.31 -5.13 -23.48
CA SER A 636 17.75 -6.49 -23.83
C SER A 636 19.27 -6.59 -23.86
N TRP A 637 19.95 -5.60 -24.45
CA TRP A 637 21.41 -5.59 -24.49
C TRP A 637 22.03 -5.47 -23.09
N PHE A 638 21.54 -4.53 -22.27
CA PHE A 638 22.01 -4.36 -20.89
C PHE A 638 21.77 -5.62 -20.04
N ALA A 639 20.61 -6.28 -20.22
CA ALA A 639 20.31 -7.53 -19.56
C ALA A 639 21.32 -8.63 -19.94
N LEU A 640 21.62 -8.80 -21.24
CA LEU A 640 22.60 -9.78 -21.70
C LEU A 640 24.01 -9.51 -21.16
N ASP A 641 24.40 -8.24 -21.06
CA ASP A 641 25.68 -7.88 -20.45
C ASP A 641 25.71 -8.19 -18.95
N GLY A 642 24.65 -7.83 -18.22
CA GLY A 642 24.49 -8.16 -16.81
C GLY A 642 24.50 -9.67 -16.55
N LEU A 643 23.84 -10.47 -17.39
CA LEU A 643 23.79 -11.94 -17.23
C LEU A 643 25.15 -12.62 -17.42
N ARG A 644 26.10 -12.00 -18.14
CA ARG A 644 27.48 -12.51 -18.20
C ARG A 644 28.20 -12.39 -16.86
N ARG A 645 27.84 -11.36 -16.07
CA ARG A 645 28.43 -11.09 -14.76
C ARG A 645 27.68 -11.78 -13.62
N PHE A 646 26.38 -12.01 -13.80
CA PHE A 646 25.49 -12.64 -12.82
C PHE A 646 24.73 -13.83 -13.45
N PRO A 647 25.45 -14.92 -13.80
CA PRO A 647 24.88 -16.04 -14.56
C PRO A 647 23.76 -16.79 -13.81
N VAL A 648 23.77 -16.75 -12.47
CA VAL A 648 22.75 -17.37 -11.62
C VAL A 648 21.33 -16.85 -11.88
N LEU A 649 21.19 -15.63 -12.42
CA LEU A 649 19.90 -15.05 -12.80
C LEU A 649 19.33 -15.67 -14.10
N ASN A 650 20.15 -16.36 -14.89
CA ASN A 650 19.75 -17.06 -16.11
C ASN A 650 19.53 -18.56 -15.82
N GLY A 651 18.52 -18.86 -15.02
CA GLY A 651 18.30 -20.22 -14.51
C GLY A 651 16.89 -20.50 -14.04
N TRP A 652 16.73 -21.64 -13.36
CA TRP A 652 15.50 -22.07 -12.67
C TRP A 652 15.83 -22.96 -11.47
N VAL A 653 14.84 -23.19 -10.63
CA VAL A 653 14.91 -24.20 -9.54
C VAL A 653 14.32 -25.51 -10.06
N ASP A 654 15.06 -26.61 -9.93
CA ASP A 654 14.54 -27.97 -10.09
C ASP A 654 14.08 -28.47 -8.71
N PRO A 655 12.76 -28.49 -8.43
CA PRO A 655 12.26 -28.88 -7.12
C PRO A 655 12.36 -30.38 -6.86
N ASP A 656 12.39 -31.21 -7.89
CA ASP A 656 12.47 -32.67 -7.75
C ASP A 656 13.88 -33.11 -7.33
N ARG A 657 14.88 -32.34 -7.75
CA ARG A 657 16.30 -32.59 -7.48
C ARG A 657 16.90 -31.67 -6.42
N GLU A 658 16.12 -30.72 -5.91
CA GLU A 658 16.54 -29.69 -4.95
C GLU A 658 17.79 -28.91 -5.41
N GLU A 659 17.88 -28.60 -6.71
CA GLU A 659 19.04 -27.92 -7.30
C GLU A 659 18.67 -26.64 -8.05
N ILE A 660 19.61 -25.70 -8.11
CA ILE A 660 19.54 -24.51 -8.95
C ILE A 660 20.22 -24.84 -10.27
N VAL A 661 19.51 -24.65 -11.38
CA VAL A 661 20.04 -24.90 -12.73
C VAL A 661 20.34 -23.58 -13.41
N GLU A 662 21.62 -23.36 -13.73
CA GLU A 662 22.07 -22.23 -14.54
C GLU A 662 22.18 -22.63 -16.02
N SER A 663 21.61 -21.84 -16.91
CA SER A 663 21.71 -22.05 -18.34
C SER A 663 22.88 -21.26 -18.92
N ALA A 664 23.69 -21.90 -19.76
CA ALA A 664 24.69 -21.21 -20.58
C ALA A 664 24.04 -20.44 -21.76
N ALA A 665 22.88 -20.91 -22.23
CA ALA A 665 22.12 -20.23 -23.27
C ALA A 665 21.12 -19.25 -22.66
N VAL A 666 21.06 -18.03 -23.20
CA VAL A 666 20.04 -17.04 -22.84
C VAL A 666 18.93 -17.05 -23.89
N HIS A 667 17.75 -17.57 -23.51
CA HIS A 667 16.52 -17.50 -24.28
C HIS A 667 15.67 -16.35 -23.73
N LEU A 668 15.78 -15.18 -24.36
CA LEU A 668 15.31 -13.92 -23.78
C LEU A 668 13.80 -13.72 -24.04
N GLY A 669 13.00 -13.75 -22.98
CA GLY A 669 11.59 -13.38 -23.02
C GLY A 669 11.41 -11.88 -23.22
N LEU A 670 10.52 -11.49 -24.14
CA LEU A 670 10.19 -10.09 -24.42
C LEU A 670 8.72 -9.85 -24.11
N VAL A 671 8.40 -9.03 -23.12
CA VAL A 671 7.00 -8.74 -22.80
C VAL A 671 6.39 -7.80 -23.84
N VAL A 672 5.31 -8.23 -24.49
CA VAL A 672 4.64 -7.52 -25.58
C VAL A 672 3.12 -7.49 -25.37
N GLN A 673 2.52 -6.32 -25.50
CA GLN A 673 1.07 -6.19 -25.59
C GLN A 673 0.60 -6.48 -27.02
N ALA A 674 -0.09 -7.60 -27.21
CA ALA A 674 -0.72 -7.98 -28.47
C ALA A 674 -2.24 -7.74 -28.44
N GLY A 675 -2.89 -7.77 -29.61
CA GLY A 675 -4.35 -7.57 -29.70
C GLY A 675 -5.19 -8.62 -28.93
N HIS A 676 -4.61 -9.78 -28.65
CA HIS A 676 -5.25 -10.87 -27.89
C HIS A 676 -4.92 -10.85 -26.39
N GLY A 677 -4.01 -9.99 -25.94
CA GLY A 677 -3.56 -9.89 -24.55
C GLY A 677 -2.06 -9.71 -24.42
N LEU A 678 -1.54 -9.84 -23.20
CA LEU A 678 -0.12 -9.87 -22.92
C LEU A 678 0.48 -11.17 -23.48
N ASP A 679 1.56 -11.04 -24.24
CA ASP A 679 2.33 -12.12 -24.83
C ASP A 679 3.81 -11.97 -24.44
N VAL A 680 4.53 -13.09 -24.31
CA VAL A 680 5.96 -13.11 -23.97
C VAL A 680 6.69 -13.99 -24.99
N PRO A 681 6.87 -13.51 -26.24
CA PRO A 681 7.71 -14.22 -27.20
C PRO A 681 9.14 -14.34 -26.71
N VAL A 682 9.77 -15.48 -27.02
CA VAL A 682 11.14 -15.80 -26.62
C VAL A 682 12.07 -15.59 -27.81
N LEU A 683 13.17 -14.87 -27.60
CA LEU A 683 14.27 -14.77 -28.54
C LEU A 683 15.33 -15.82 -28.17
N PRO A 684 15.44 -16.94 -28.90
CA PRO A 684 16.41 -17.98 -28.57
C PRO A 684 17.83 -17.49 -28.80
N ASP A 685 18.76 -17.99 -27.98
CA ASP A 685 20.21 -17.77 -28.11
C ASP A 685 20.60 -16.29 -28.22
N ALA A 686 19.88 -15.40 -27.53
CA ALA A 686 20.03 -13.95 -27.64
C ALA A 686 21.47 -13.47 -27.33
N HIS A 687 22.16 -14.18 -26.42
CA HIS A 687 23.56 -13.94 -26.06
C HIS A 687 24.57 -14.12 -27.23
N THR A 688 24.18 -14.78 -28.32
CA THR A 688 25.03 -14.99 -29.51
C THR A 688 24.94 -13.84 -30.52
N LEU A 689 23.92 -12.98 -30.40
CA LEU A 689 23.66 -11.89 -31.33
C LEU A 689 24.53 -10.67 -31.02
N ARG A 690 25.03 -10.01 -32.07
CA ARG A 690 25.65 -8.68 -31.94
C ARG A 690 24.58 -7.61 -31.73
N ALA A 691 24.97 -6.44 -31.24
CA ALA A 691 24.02 -5.38 -30.87
C ALA A 691 23.02 -5.00 -31.97
N GLY A 692 23.48 -4.82 -33.22
CA GLY A 692 22.60 -4.54 -34.36
C GLY A 692 21.67 -5.70 -34.70
N GLU A 693 22.17 -6.93 -34.65
CA GLU A 693 21.40 -8.15 -34.91
C GLU A 693 20.33 -8.38 -33.83
N LEU A 694 20.66 -8.09 -32.57
CA LEU A 694 19.75 -8.14 -31.43
C LEU A 694 18.64 -7.10 -31.57
N ALA A 695 18.97 -5.85 -31.91
CA ALA A 695 17.98 -4.80 -32.11
C ALA A 695 16.98 -5.17 -33.22
N ASP A 696 17.48 -5.71 -34.32
CA ASP A 696 16.67 -6.22 -35.42
C ASP A 696 15.82 -7.42 -35.03
N ALA A 697 16.37 -8.36 -34.26
CA ALA A 697 15.66 -9.54 -33.78
C ALA A 697 14.55 -9.19 -32.80
N VAL A 698 14.80 -8.29 -31.84
CA VAL A 698 13.80 -7.75 -30.90
C VAL A 698 12.66 -7.10 -31.69
N ARG A 699 12.97 -6.22 -32.65
CA ARG A 699 11.97 -5.54 -33.48
C ARG A 699 11.08 -6.55 -34.22
N ARG A 700 11.67 -7.49 -34.96
CA ARG A 700 10.92 -8.51 -35.71
C ARG A 700 10.04 -9.36 -34.79
N THR A 701 10.56 -9.72 -33.61
CA THR A 701 9.83 -10.55 -32.62
C THR A 701 8.62 -9.81 -32.05
N VAL A 702 8.79 -8.54 -31.70
CA VAL A 702 7.70 -7.68 -31.19
C VAL A 702 6.64 -7.44 -32.27
N GLU A 703 7.04 -7.14 -33.50
CA GLU A 703 6.13 -6.96 -34.64
C GLU A 703 5.33 -8.23 -34.95
N ALA A 704 6.00 -9.39 -34.92
CA ALA A 704 5.36 -10.68 -35.13
C ALA A 704 4.32 -10.99 -34.03
N ALA A 705 4.66 -10.78 -32.75
CA ALA A 705 3.74 -10.97 -31.63
C ALA A 705 2.51 -10.04 -31.72
N ARG A 706 2.73 -8.75 -32.02
CA ARG A 706 1.63 -7.79 -32.23
C ARG A 706 0.72 -8.16 -33.39
N ALA A 707 1.28 -8.68 -34.47
CA ALA A 707 0.53 -9.17 -35.63
C ALA A 707 -0.19 -10.51 -35.38
N GLY A 708 -0.10 -11.08 -34.17
CA GLY A 708 -0.63 -12.41 -33.85
C GLY A 708 0.09 -13.53 -34.62
N ARG A 709 1.28 -13.24 -35.15
CA ARG A 709 2.16 -14.13 -35.92
C ARG A 709 3.38 -14.53 -35.07
N GLY A 710 3.17 -14.80 -33.79
CA GLY A 710 4.12 -15.43 -32.90
C GLY A 710 3.57 -16.79 -32.52
N GLY A 711 3.92 -17.83 -33.30
CA GLY A 711 3.61 -19.19 -32.89
C GLY A 711 4.27 -19.46 -31.54
N HIS A 712 3.54 -20.09 -30.62
CA HIS A 712 4.07 -20.58 -29.34
C HIS A 712 5.45 -21.21 -29.56
N LEU A 713 6.51 -20.50 -29.19
CA LEU A 713 7.85 -21.05 -29.25
C LEU A 713 7.92 -22.15 -28.19
N ARG A 714 8.38 -23.31 -28.64
CA ARG A 714 8.36 -24.60 -27.93
C ARG A 714 9.31 -24.65 -26.72
N GLU A 715 10.10 -23.59 -26.50
CA GLU A 715 11.15 -23.54 -25.49
C GLU A 715 10.84 -22.42 -24.49
N PRO A 716 10.86 -22.72 -23.17
CA PRO A 716 10.67 -21.71 -22.15
C PRO A 716 11.81 -20.68 -22.19
N GLY A 717 11.49 -19.42 -21.89
CA GLY A 717 12.50 -18.39 -21.66
C GLY A 717 13.34 -18.73 -20.42
N THR A 718 14.55 -18.15 -20.35
CA THR A 718 15.46 -18.29 -19.20
C THR A 718 15.62 -16.98 -18.44
N PHE A 719 15.26 -15.85 -19.06
CA PHE A 719 15.22 -14.53 -18.45
C PHE A 719 14.28 -13.63 -19.26
N THR A 720 13.53 -12.75 -18.61
CA THR A 720 12.58 -11.86 -19.29
C THR A 720 12.92 -10.39 -19.11
N VAL A 721 12.72 -9.59 -20.16
CA VAL A 721 12.75 -8.12 -20.10
C VAL A 721 11.39 -7.51 -20.40
N ASN A 722 11.08 -6.43 -19.68
CA ASN A 722 9.81 -5.71 -19.83
C ASN A 722 10.02 -4.18 -19.82
N ASN A 723 9.20 -3.48 -20.61
CA ASN A 723 9.18 -2.02 -20.63
C ASN A 723 7.75 -1.52 -20.40
N PHE A 724 7.48 -1.06 -19.18
CA PHE A 724 6.20 -0.48 -18.76
C PHE A 724 6.07 1.00 -19.13
N GLY A 725 7.18 1.67 -19.46
CA GLY A 725 7.17 3.09 -19.79
C GLY A 725 6.25 3.42 -20.97
N GLY A 726 6.00 2.44 -21.83
CA GLY A 726 5.01 2.52 -22.89
C GLY A 726 3.57 2.76 -22.42
N PHE A 727 3.25 2.50 -21.16
CA PHE A 727 1.92 2.66 -20.57
C PHE A 727 1.82 3.85 -19.60
N GLY A 728 2.85 4.70 -19.55
CA GLY A 728 2.89 5.81 -18.59
C GLY A 728 3.16 5.38 -17.15
N VAL A 729 3.65 4.14 -16.95
CA VAL A 729 3.94 3.57 -15.64
C VAL A 729 5.41 3.80 -15.30
N ASP A 730 5.65 4.35 -14.11
CA ASP A 730 7.00 4.69 -13.65
C ASP A 730 7.79 3.45 -13.20
N GLY A 731 7.14 2.34 -12.84
CA GLY A 731 7.76 1.09 -12.41
C GLY A 731 6.72 0.03 -12.04
N SER A 732 7.09 -1.26 -11.97
CA SER A 732 6.20 -2.32 -11.46
C SER A 732 6.98 -3.47 -10.82
N THR A 733 6.30 -4.28 -10.01
CA THR A 733 6.77 -5.59 -9.53
C THR A 733 6.25 -6.66 -10.49
N PRO A 734 6.96 -6.97 -11.59
CA PRO A 734 6.51 -8.00 -12.52
C PRO A 734 6.42 -9.38 -11.86
N ILE A 735 5.45 -10.17 -12.32
CA ILE A 735 5.38 -11.58 -11.97
C ILE A 735 6.42 -12.32 -12.80
N VAL A 736 7.39 -12.97 -12.13
CA VAL A 736 8.44 -13.74 -12.81
C VAL A 736 7.80 -14.87 -13.62
N ASN A 737 8.29 -15.07 -14.83
CA ASN A 737 7.72 -16.04 -15.76
C ASN A 737 8.20 -17.44 -15.40
N HIS A 738 7.40 -18.21 -14.66
CA HIS A 738 7.78 -19.57 -14.22
C HIS A 738 8.26 -20.45 -15.40
N PRO A 739 9.39 -21.17 -15.28
CA PRO A 739 10.22 -21.37 -14.09
C PRO A 739 11.45 -20.43 -13.98
N GLU A 740 11.48 -19.30 -14.70
CA GLU A 740 12.62 -18.36 -14.69
C GLU A 740 12.96 -17.85 -13.28
N VAL A 741 14.23 -17.54 -13.05
CA VAL A 741 14.72 -16.94 -11.80
C VAL A 741 14.38 -15.46 -11.69
N ALA A 742 14.47 -14.69 -12.78
CA ALA A 742 14.34 -13.23 -12.69
C ALA A 742 13.76 -12.56 -13.95
N MET A 743 13.19 -11.37 -13.73
CA MET A 743 12.69 -10.48 -14.78
C MET A 743 13.17 -9.04 -14.53
N LEU A 744 13.81 -8.45 -15.54
CA LEU A 744 14.22 -7.05 -15.54
C LEU A 744 13.14 -6.17 -16.20
N ALA A 745 12.84 -5.05 -15.57
CA ALA A 745 11.84 -4.12 -16.05
C ALA A 745 12.33 -2.66 -16.04
N MET A 746 11.81 -1.89 -16.99
CA MET A 746 12.05 -0.46 -17.14
C MET A 746 10.72 0.31 -17.16
N GLY A 747 10.65 1.38 -16.37
CA GLY A 747 9.53 2.31 -16.36
C GLY A 747 9.60 3.41 -17.40
N ARG A 748 8.72 4.41 -17.28
CA ARG A 748 8.74 5.61 -18.11
C ARG A 748 9.96 6.47 -17.78
N VAL A 749 10.57 7.04 -18.81
CA VAL A 749 11.61 8.07 -18.66
C VAL A 749 10.95 9.44 -18.55
N LEU A 750 11.24 10.18 -17.47
CA LEU A 750 10.65 11.49 -17.18
C LEU A 750 11.69 12.52 -16.81
N GLU A 751 11.46 13.77 -17.19
CA GLU A 751 12.27 14.88 -16.67
C GLU A 751 11.95 15.11 -15.18
N ARG A 752 12.96 14.99 -14.32
CA ARG A 752 12.87 15.20 -12.87
C ARG A 752 14.04 16.06 -12.37
N PRO A 753 13.86 16.85 -11.30
CA PRO A 753 14.98 17.52 -10.64
C PRO A 753 15.91 16.48 -10.00
N TRP A 754 17.20 16.53 -10.33
CA TRP A 754 18.21 15.56 -9.88
C TRP A 754 19.51 16.25 -9.46
N VAL A 755 20.21 15.70 -8.46
CA VAL A 755 21.49 16.27 -8.00
C VAL A 755 22.62 15.73 -8.86
N VAL A 756 23.36 16.65 -9.50
CA VAL A 756 24.54 16.35 -10.31
C VAL A 756 25.65 17.31 -9.91
N ASP A 757 26.79 16.77 -9.50
CA ASP A 757 27.95 17.55 -9.03
C ASP A 757 27.58 18.59 -7.94
N GLY A 758 26.66 18.21 -7.04
CA GLY A 758 26.20 19.06 -5.95
C GLY A 758 25.15 20.13 -6.33
N ALA A 759 24.67 20.15 -7.57
CA ALA A 759 23.64 21.07 -8.05
C ALA A 759 22.38 20.35 -8.54
N VAL A 760 21.20 20.92 -8.27
CA VAL A 760 19.93 20.40 -8.80
C VAL A 760 19.80 20.79 -10.27
N ARG A 761 19.65 19.81 -11.17
CA ARG A 761 19.48 19.98 -12.62
C ARG A 761 18.33 19.10 -13.13
N PRO A 762 17.57 19.53 -14.15
CA PRO A 762 16.63 18.66 -14.84
C PRO A 762 17.36 17.50 -15.50
N ARG A 763 16.93 16.26 -15.22
CA ARG A 763 17.48 15.02 -15.79
C ARG A 763 16.37 14.09 -16.23
N ALA A 764 16.62 13.32 -17.27
CA ALA A 764 15.74 12.27 -17.75
C ALA A 764 15.93 11.01 -16.88
N ILE A 765 15.11 10.88 -15.85
CA ILE A 765 15.19 9.78 -14.88
C ILE A 765 14.30 8.62 -15.33
N VAL A 766 14.85 7.41 -15.24
CA VAL A 766 14.11 6.15 -15.44
C VAL A 766 14.25 5.30 -14.19
N GLN A 767 13.18 4.61 -13.82
CA GLN A 767 13.24 3.60 -12.76
C GLN A 767 13.38 2.22 -13.39
N LEU A 768 14.35 1.47 -12.86
CA LEU A 768 14.61 0.08 -13.21
C LEU A 768 14.22 -0.81 -12.03
N SER A 769 13.65 -1.97 -12.33
CA SER A 769 13.21 -2.93 -11.33
C SER A 769 13.64 -4.34 -11.72
N LEU A 770 14.12 -5.11 -10.75
CA LEU A 770 14.42 -6.53 -10.93
C LEU A 770 13.56 -7.31 -9.94
N THR A 771 12.68 -8.17 -10.44
CA THR A 771 11.99 -9.17 -9.62
C THR A 771 12.68 -10.53 -9.78
N PHE A 772 12.97 -11.21 -8.69
CA PHE A 772 13.74 -12.45 -8.69
C PHE A 772 13.26 -13.46 -7.64
N ASP A 773 13.59 -14.74 -7.86
CA ASP A 773 13.35 -15.85 -6.93
C ASP A 773 14.36 -15.80 -5.77
N HIS A 774 13.88 -15.53 -4.56
CA HIS A 774 14.73 -15.41 -3.37
C HIS A 774 15.27 -16.76 -2.87
N ARG A 775 14.88 -17.90 -3.47
CA ARG A 775 15.55 -19.19 -3.26
C ARG A 775 16.88 -19.29 -3.99
N VAL A 776 17.04 -18.52 -5.07
CA VAL A 776 18.20 -18.60 -5.98
C VAL A 776 19.15 -17.43 -5.79
N CYS A 777 18.60 -16.23 -5.59
CA CYS A 777 19.35 -14.99 -5.55
C CYS A 777 19.06 -14.25 -4.24
N ASP A 778 20.09 -13.67 -3.62
CA ASP A 778 19.95 -12.79 -2.46
C ASP A 778 19.98 -11.30 -2.87
N GLY A 779 19.95 -10.41 -1.88
CA GLY A 779 19.98 -8.97 -2.13
C GLY A 779 21.28 -8.46 -2.75
N ASP A 780 22.41 -9.17 -2.58
CA ASP A 780 23.71 -8.75 -3.13
C ASP A 780 23.77 -9.00 -4.64
N VAL A 781 23.42 -10.22 -5.08
CA VAL A 781 23.39 -10.56 -6.51
C VAL A 781 22.34 -9.73 -7.26
N ALA A 782 21.14 -9.58 -6.70
CA ALA A 782 20.06 -8.80 -7.32
C ALA A 782 20.40 -7.31 -7.39
N GLY A 783 20.91 -6.74 -6.29
CA GLY A 783 21.34 -5.35 -6.21
C GLY A 783 22.52 -5.08 -7.15
N GLY A 784 23.50 -5.98 -7.20
CA GLY A 784 24.67 -5.90 -8.06
C GLY A 784 24.31 -5.93 -9.55
N PHE A 785 23.43 -6.84 -9.97
CA PHE A 785 22.92 -6.88 -11.36
C PHE A 785 22.19 -5.60 -11.72
N LEU A 786 21.25 -5.17 -10.87
CA LEU A 786 20.42 -4.01 -11.16
C LEU A 786 21.24 -2.71 -11.20
N ARG A 787 22.23 -2.57 -10.30
CA ARG A 787 23.17 -1.43 -10.30
C ARG A 787 24.04 -1.43 -11.55
N HIS A 788 24.57 -2.59 -11.98
CA HIS A 788 25.34 -2.71 -13.22
C HIS A 788 24.53 -2.27 -14.45
N VAL A 789 23.28 -2.71 -14.56
CA VAL A 789 22.38 -2.25 -15.63
C VAL A 789 22.13 -0.75 -15.55
N ALA A 790 21.94 -0.21 -14.36
CA ALA A 790 21.75 1.23 -14.17
C ALA A 790 23.00 2.05 -14.55
N ASP A 791 24.20 1.55 -14.27
CA ASP A 791 25.46 2.18 -14.67
C ASP A 791 25.59 2.24 -16.20
N LEU A 792 25.16 1.19 -16.91
CA LEU A 792 25.10 1.19 -18.39
C LEU A 792 24.06 2.19 -18.93
N VAL A 793 22.95 2.38 -18.22
CA VAL A 793 21.96 3.42 -18.56
C VAL A 793 22.53 4.82 -18.34
N GLU A 794 23.28 5.02 -17.26
CA GLU A 794 23.87 6.31 -16.87
C GLU A 794 25.07 6.71 -17.72
N SER A 795 25.90 5.75 -18.14
CA SER A 795 27.06 6.04 -19.00
C SER A 795 26.64 6.61 -20.35
N GLY A 796 25.49 6.15 -20.87
CA GLY A 796 25.02 6.49 -22.20
C GLY A 796 25.86 5.89 -23.33
N ASP A 797 26.74 4.94 -23.01
CA ASP A 797 27.53 4.22 -23.99
C ASP A 797 26.64 3.21 -24.73
N LEU A 798 26.48 3.43 -26.04
CA LEU A 798 25.83 2.47 -26.90
C LEU A 798 26.86 1.45 -27.42
N PRO A 799 26.46 0.17 -27.56
CA PRO A 799 27.35 -0.91 -28.02
C PRO A 799 27.75 -0.83 -29.49
#